data_AF-A0A2H0XVS3-F1
#
_entry.id   AF-A0A2H0XVS3-F1
#
_cell.length_a   1.000
_cell.length_b   1.000
_cell.length_c   1.000
_cell.angle_alpha   90.00
_cell.angle_beta   90.00
_cell.angle_gamma   90.00
#
_symmetry.space_group_name_H-M   'P 1'
#
loop_
_entity.id
_entity.type
_entity.pdbx_description
1 polymer ?
#
loop_
_entity_poly.entity_id
_entity_poly.type
_entity_poly.pdbx_seq_one_letter_code
_entity_poly.pdbx_strand_id
1 'polypeptide(L)'
;MWKCKRRHFSGTALIVVVMFFATMTQQCGKKEGTKMISDEFAVKVADKMIAKFGETSADRVRTGITQMQKFWTKKDGSEEDFQKFCMENFLVEGDSLNRSFVRLENSLETLKGVMLELERDFQWDLQVDVGPIMPVNYLMANFSLSPNVNENLFKSKVAFWVLLNFKIYPLDEMLRVSDDWTREKWAQARLAQRFNSRVSSEISQKTYEAYVAADNYISSYNICMGHLLTENGEKLFPEDLTLITHWGIRDELKAQYPEVGGLERQKMIYDVMQKIITQEIPASVINNPKVDWKVESNQVIGAEASPEPNTRYQQLLNIFHAEKNADPYYPINPTFVDRKFNEEREIPEETIKALFVQLLKSDELKETAAVVKKRLGREFEPFDIWYNGVKSKDAYSQAELDKIVSARYPTADVFREKLPETLMKLGFDKQTAEYLKTKINVDPARGSGHAQGAERPSDNAHLRTRVQPTGMDYKGFNIALHELGHCVEQVFSLNRIDHPMLSGVPNTAFTEAFAFVFQKRDMEVLGLTKKDPDAEYLDALNQIWSAAEISAVALVDMQVWRWMYEHPKAKPEELKAAVIDIAKATWNEYYYPILGHKDAIILAVYSHMIDAGLYLPDYPIGHIIQFQIEQYISGKNLGKEMERMCTLGSITPSAWMKAAVGTEISVQPMLDAARSALTVLQ
;
A
#
# COMPACT_ATOMS: atom_id res chain seq x y z
N MET A 1 -49.61 -61.55 9.98
CA MET A 1 -50.92 -61.21 10.58
C MET A 1 -51.18 -59.73 10.30
N TRP A 2 -51.84 -59.36 9.19
CA TRP A 2 -53.30 -59.09 9.10
C TRP A 2 -53.81 -58.27 10.29
N LYS A 3 -54.12 -56.98 10.16
CA LYS A 3 -55.32 -56.34 9.54
C LYS A 3 -55.14 -54.80 9.65
N CYS A 4 -55.76 -53.86 8.93
CA CYS A 4 -56.72 -53.74 7.83
C CYS A 4 -56.99 -52.21 7.74
N LYS A 5 -57.10 -51.53 6.59
CA LYS A 5 -58.36 -51.33 5.85
C LYS A 5 -58.15 -50.47 4.58
N ARG A 6 -58.69 -51.01 3.47
CA ARG A 6 -59.41 -50.41 2.29
C ARG A 6 -58.81 -49.19 1.56
N ARG A 7 -58.33 -49.33 0.31
CA ARG A 7 -59.01 -49.46 -1.02
C ARG A 7 -59.80 -48.20 -1.43
N HIS A 8 -59.25 -47.38 -2.32
CA HIS A 8 -59.45 -47.34 -3.80
C HIS A 8 -60.82 -46.81 -4.24
N PHE A 9 -60.84 -45.71 -5.00
CA PHE A 9 -61.39 -45.70 -6.36
C PHE A 9 -60.92 -44.47 -7.16
N SER A 10 -60.84 -44.70 -8.46
CA SER A 10 -60.34 -43.91 -9.59
C SER A 10 -61.15 -42.66 -9.95
N GLY A 11 -60.51 -41.70 -10.61
CA GLY A 11 -61.21 -40.69 -11.42
C GLY A 11 -60.33 -39.52 -11.84
N THR A 12 -59.79 -39.59 -13.06
CA THR A 12 -59.48 -38.48 -13.99
C THR A 12 -59.58 -37.05 -13.45
N ALA A 13 -58.43 -36.38 -13.29
CA ALA A 13 -58.35 -34.94 -13.10
C ALA A 13 -57.80 -34.26 -14.37
N LEU A 14 -58.67 -33.38 -14.86
CA LEU A 14 -58.58 -32.44 -15.96
C LEU A 14 -57.32 -31.56 -15.90
N ILE A 15 -56.75 -31.31 -17.07
CA ILE A 15 -55.68 -30.37 -17.37
C ILE A 15 -56.02 -28.98 -16.81
N VAL A 16 -55.17 -28.45 -15.93
CA VAL A 16 -55.05 -27.01 -15.69
C VAL A 16 -53.61 -26.62 -16.01
N VAL A 17 -53.44 -25.98 -17.16
CA VAL A 17 -52.23 -25.24 -17.51
C VAL A 17 -52.19 -24.01 -16.60
N VAL A 18 -51.26 -23.98 -15.65
CA VAL A 18 -50.83 -22.74 -14.99
C VAL A 18 -49.42 -22.47 -15.47
N MET A 19 -49.29 -21.56 -16.44
CA MET A 19 -48.04 -20.88 -16.73
C MET A 19 -47.65 -20.07 -15.49
N PHE A 20 -46.70 -20.57 -14.70
CA PHE A 20 -45.95 -19.71 -13.80
C PHE A 20 -44.93 -18.96 -14.65
N PHE A 21 -45.31 -17.74 -15.07
CA PHE A 21 -44.36 -16.70 -15.40
C PHE A 21 -43.60 -16.36 -14.11
N ALA A 22 -42.48 -17.04 -13.88
CA ALA A 22 -41.45 -16.51 -13.01
C ALA A 22 -40.77 -15.37 -13.77
N THR A 23 -41.28 -14.16 -13.58
CA THR A 23 -40.54 -12.94 -13.85
C THR A 23 -39.31 -12.93 -12.95
N MET A 24 -38.22 -13.54 -13.42
CA MET A 24 -36.88 -13.14 -13.02
C MET A 24 -36.75 -11.66 -13.38
N THR A 25 -37.07 -10.80 -12.41
CA THR A 25 -36.61 -9.42 -12.43
C THR A 25 -35.11 -9.49 -12.19
N GLN A 26 -34.39 -9.57 -13.29
CA GLN A 26 -33.04 -9.06 -13.41
C GLN A 26 -33.08 -7.63 -12.86
N GLN A 27 -32.75 -7.45 -11.58
CA GLN A 27 -32.30 -6.17 -11.05
C GLN A 27 -30.90 -5.93 -11.60
N CYS A 28 -30.84 -5.73 -12.92
CA CYS A 28 -29.75 -5.01 -13.54
C CYS A 28 -29.88 -3.59 -12.98
N GLY A 29 -28.88 -3.17 -12.19
CA GLY A 29 -28.85 -1.86 -11.53
C GLY A 29 -29.25 -0.77 -12.52
N LYS A 30 -30.43 -0.19 -12.30
CA LYS A 30 -30.83 1.02 -13.01
C LYS A 30 -29.76 2.06 -12.72
N LYS A 31 -29.18 2.63 -13.78
CA LYS A 31 -28.45 3.91 -13.70
C LYS A 31 -29.30 4.89 -12.89
N GLU A 32 -28.88 5.19 -11.65
CA GLU A 32 -29.33 6.39 -10.93
C GLU A 32 -28.68 7.60 -11.61
N GLY A 33 -29.16 7.93 -12.81
CA GLY A 33 -28.58 8.94 -13.71
C GLY A 33 -29.39 10.22 -13.83
N THR A 34 -30.30 10.49 -12.90
CA THR A 34 -31.01 11.79 -12.81
C THR A 34 -30.76 12.38 -11.44
N LYS A 35 -30.05 13.52 -11.40
CA LYS A 35 -29.87 14.34 -10.20
C LYS A 35 -31.23 14.52 -9.52
N MET A 36 -31.32 14.17 -8.23
CA MET A 36 -32.58 14.29 -7.47
C MET A 36 -33.02 15.76 -7.33
N ILE A 37 -32.06 16.63 -7.09
CA ILE A 37 -32.26 18.08 -7.02
C ILE A 37 -31.90 18.67 -8.38
N SER A 38 -32.84 19.36 -9.02
CA SER A 38 -32.59 20.00 -10.31
C SER A 38 -31.64 21.19 -10.20
N ASP A 39 -30.89 21.48 -11.25
CA ASP A 39 -29.98 22.64 -11.28
C ASP A 39 -30.75 23.96 -11.11
N GLU A 40 -31.96 24.05 -11.68
CA GLU A 40 -32.84 25.22 -11.51
C GLU A 40 -33.29 25.40 -10.04
N PHE A 41 -33.66 24.33 -9.36
CA PHE A 41 -34.03 24.40 -7.95
C PHE A 41 -32.82 24.76 -7.07
N ALA A 42 -31.66 24.17 -7.33
CA ALA A 42 -30.42 24.49 -6.61
C ALA A 42 -30.06 25.99 -6.70
N VAL A 43 -30.18 26.59 -7.89
CA VAL A 43 -29.99 28.04 -8.09
C VAL A 43 -31.00 28.86 -7.27
N LYS A 44 -32.29 28.49 -7.29
CA LYS A 44 -33.32 29.16 -6.48
C LYS A 44 -33.03 29.09 -4.98
N VAL A 45 -32.51 27.97 -4.48
CA VAL A 45 -32.09 27.83 -3.08
C VAL A 45 -30.88 28.73 -2.79
N ALA A 46 -29.90 28.78 -3.70
CA ALA A 46 -28.73 29.63 -3.56
C ALA A 46 -29.11 31.11 -3.46
N ASP A 47 -29.99 31.59 -4.34
CA ASP A 47 -30.44 32.99 -4.32
C ASP A 47 -31.14 33.35 -3.00
N LYS A 48 -31.99 32.45 -2.47
CA LYS A 48 -32.63 32.64 -1.15
C LYS A 48 -31.61 32.68 -0.01
N MET A 49 -30.61 31.81 -0.06
CA MET A 49 -29.54 31.78 0.94
C MET A 49 -28.67 33.03 0.87
N ILE A 50 -28.31 33.50 -0.32
CA ILE A 50 -27.54 34.74 -0.52
C ILE A 50 -28.33 35.93 0.02
N ALA A 51 -29.64 36.00 -0.25
CA ALA A 51 -30.50 37.03 0.31
C ALA A 51 -30.56 37.01 1.86
N LYS A 52 -30.45 35.84 2.49
CA LYS A 52 -30.47 35.67 3.96
C LYS A 52 -29.12 35.91 4.63
N PHE A 53 -28.04 35.38 4.04
CA PHE A 53 -26.71 35.31 4.65
C PHE A 53 -25.73 36.37 4.12
N GLY A 54 -26.10 37.10 3.07
CA GLY A 54 -25.36 38.21 2.50
C GLY A 54 -24.50 37.85 1.29
N GLU A 55 -24.23 38.87 0.45
CA GLU A 55 -23.49 38.74 -0.81
C GLU A 55 -22.05 38.27 -0.61
N THR A 56 -21.42 38.60 0.53
CA THR A 56 -20.07 38.15 0.88
C THR A 56 -19.95 36.63 1.02
N SER A 57 -21.06 35.92 1.25
CA SER A 57 -21.09 34.46 1.35
C SER A 57 -21.47 33.77 0.03
N ALA A 58 -21.69 34.51 -1.06
CA ALA A 58 -22.31 33.98 -2.26
C ALA A 58 -21.55 32.80 -2.88
N ASP A 59 -20.23 32.87 -2.95
CA ASP A 59 -19.41 31.80 -3.51
C ASP A 59 -19.42 30.53 -2.63
N ARG A 60 -19.39 30.69 -1.30
CA ARG A 60 -19.52 29.57 -0.36
C ARG A 60 -20.89 28.91 -0.44
N VAL A 61 -21.96 29.71 -0.52
CA VAL A 61 -23.34 29.22 -0.67
C VAL A 61 -23.49 28.40 -1.95
N ARG A 62 -23.07 28.96 -3.09
CA ARG A 62 -23.16 28.26 -4.39
C ARG A 62 -22.34 26.98 -4.38
N THR A 63 -21.10 27.04 -3.89
CA THR A 63 -20.24 25.87 -3.75
C THR A 63 -20.89 24.79 -2.89
N GLY A 64 -21.37 25.14 -1.69
CA GLY A 64 -21.95 24.19 -0.76
C GLY A 64 -23.19 23.48 -1.32
N ILE A 65 -24.10 24.23 -1.96
CA ILE A 65 -25.29 23.67 -2.61
C ILE A 65 -24.90 22.72 -3.74
N THR A 66 -23.98 23.13 -4.63
CA THR A 66 -23.55 22.29 -5.75
C THR A 66 -22.89 21.00 -5.28
N GLN A 67 -22.10 21.05 -4.20
CA GLN A 67 -21.48 19.85 -3.62
C GLN A 67 -22.53 18.90 -3.03
N MET A 68 -23.45 19.41 -2.21
CA MET A 68 -24.52 18.60 -1.63
C MET A 68 -25.42 17.97 -2.70
N GLN A 69 -25.74 18.72 -3.75
CA GLN A 69 -26.58 18.27 -4.86
C GLN A 69 -26.04 16.98 -5.50
N LYS A 70 -24.71 16.81 -5.59
CA LYS A 70 -24.08 15.62 -6.17
C LYS A 70 -24.37 14.34 -5.39
N PHE A 71 -24.62 14.44 -4.09
CA PHE A 71 -24.79 13.29 -3.20
C PHE A 71 -26.20 13.14 -2.63
N TRP A 72 -27.09 14.13 -2.80
CA TRP A 72 -28.44 14.08 -2.26
C TRP A 72 -29.32 13.12 -3.06
N THR A 73 -29.92 12.14 -2.37
CA THR A 73 -30.77 11.11 -2.96
C THR A 73 -32.19 11.16 -2.37
N LYS A 74 -33.10 10.33 -2.89
CA LYS A 74 -34.45 10.19 -2.33
C LYS A 74 -34.46 9.71 -0.88
N LYS A 75 -33.44 8.97 -0.44
CA LYS A 75 -33.31 8.50 0.95
C LYS A 75 -33.02 9.66 1.91
N ASP A 76 -32.57 10.80 1.38
CA ASP A 76 -32.15 11.95 2.15
C ASP A 76 -33.27 12.97 2.40
N GLY A 77 -34.31 12.98 1.57
CA GLY A 77 -35.44 13.90 1.70
C GLY A 77 -35.86 14.50 0.35
N SER A 78 -36.95 15.27 0.37
CA SER A 78 -37.47 16.00 -0.79
C SER A 78 -36.62 17.22 -1.15
N GLU A 79 -36.98 17.92 -2.24
CA GLU A 79 -36.41 19.24 -2.56
C GLU A 79 -36.65 20.27 -1.43
N GLU A 80 -37.79 20.17 -0.75
CA GLU A 80 -38.13 21.05 0.37
C GLU A 80 -37.26 20.76 1.59
N ASP A 81 -36.99 19.48 1.88
CA ASP A 81 -36.06 19.07 2.94
C ASP A 81 -34.64 19.56 2.63
N PHE A 82 -34.20 19.47 1.37
CA PHE A 82 -32.91 20.00 0.93
C PHE A 82 -32.81 21.52 1.17
N GLN A 83 -33.81 22.30 0.72
CA GLN A 83 -33.82 23.74 0.93
C GLN A 83 -33.83 24.09 2.43
N LYS A 84 -34.68 23.41 3.22
CA LYS A 84 -34.77 23.62 4.66
C LYS A 84 -33.43 23.35 5.33
N PHE A 85 -32.81 22.22 5.02
CA PHE A 85 -31.50 21.86 5.56
C PHE A 85 -30.47 22.95 5.26
N CYS A 86 -30.37 23.40 4.01
CA CYS A 86 -29.41 24.44 3.62
C CYS A 86 -29.64 25.77 4.38
N MET A 87 -30.90 26.19 4.52
CA MET A 87 -31.26 27.44 5.20
C MET A 87 -31.05 27.40 6.72
N GLU A 88 -31.09 26.22 7.33
CA GLU A 88 -30.91 26.02 8.78
C GLU A 88 -29.45 25.78 9.17
N ASN A 89 -28.64 25.17 8.28
CA ASN A 89 -27.33 24.62 8.63
C ASN A 89 -26.12 25.35 8.02
N PHE A 90 -26.33 26.31 7.12
CA PHE A 90 -25.24 27.13 6.62
C PHE A 90 -24.79 28.14 7.67
N LEU A 91 -23.47 28.22 7.88
CA LEU A 91 -22.83 29.18 8.77
C LEU A 91 -21.99 30.17 7.98
N VAL A 92 -22.27 31.46 8.20
CA VAL A 92 -21.41 32.57 7.78
C VAL A 92 -20.04 32.42 8.46
N GLU A 93 -18.97 32.88 7.80
CA GLU A 93 -17.62 32.78 8.35
C GLU A 93 -17.52 33.48 9.71
N GLY A 94 -16.79 32.86 10.64
CA GLY A 94 -16.59 33.37 12.00
C GLY A 94 -16.61 32.26 13.06
N ASP A 95 -16.70 32.68 14.31
CA ASP A 95 -16.51 31.83 15.50
C ASP A 95 -17.45 30.61 15.57
N SER A 96 -18.69 30.69 15.08
CA SER A 96 -19.61 29.55 15.06
C SER A 96 -19.21 28.46 14.07
N LEU A 97 -18.68 28.84 12.90
CA LEU A 97 -18.16 27.89 11.91
C LEU A 97 -16.90 27.20 12.45
N ASN A 98 -15.98 27.98 13.03
CA ASN A 98 -14.72 27.47 13.57
C ASN A 98 -14.94 26.53 14.76
N ARG A 99 -15.85 26.86 15.69
CA ARG A 99 -16.21 25.96 16.78
C ARG A 99 -16.86 24.66 16.30
N SER A 100 -17.65 24.73 15.23
CA SER A 100 -18.25 23.54 14.63
C SER A 100 -17.20 22.67 13.95
N PHE A 101 -16.23 23.28 13.24
CA PHE A 101 -15.07 22.60 12.67
C PHE A 101 -14.27 21.82 13.73
N VAL A 102 -13.86 22.49 14.81
CA VAL A 102 -13.07 21.88 15.90
C VAL A 102 -13.82 20.70 16.54
N ARG A 103 -15.14 20.83 16.74
CA ARG A 103 -15.96 19.73 17.28
C ARG A 103 -16.01 18.53 16.34
N LEU A 104 -16.11 18.76 15.04
CA LEU A 104 -16.18 17.71 14.04
C LEU A 104 -14.85 16.99 13.90
N GLU A 105 -13.72 17.70 13.84
CA GLU A 105 -12.42 17.04 13.72
C GLU A 105 -12.13 16.13 14.92
N ASN A 106 -12.38 16.59 16.14
CA ASN A 106 -12.19 15.78 17.35
C ASN A 106 -13.13 14.55 17.40
N SER A 107 -14.36 14.70 16.92
CA SER A 107 -15.31 13.59 16.87
C SER A 107 -14.90 12.55 15.83
N LEU A 108 -14.38 13.00 14.69
CA LEU A 108 -13.90 12.12 13.62
C LEU A 108 -12.59 11.43 13.96
N GLU A 109 -11.69 12.09 14.70
CA GLU A 109 -10.50 11.47 15.29
C GLU A 109 -10.90 10.33 16.22
N THR A 110 -11.82 10.58 17.15
CA THR A 110 -12.33 9.54 18.07
C THR A 110 -12.92 8.36 17.30
N LEU A 111 -13.76 8.65 16.29
CA LEU A 111 -14.36 7.62 15.45
C LEU A 111 -13.30 6.78 14.74
N LYS A 112 -12.29 7.41 14.12
CA LYS A 112 -11.21 6.72 13.40
C LYS A 112 -10.41 5.83 14.35
N GLY A 113 -10.05 6.36 15.52
CA GLY A 113 -9.37 5.62 16.59
C GLY A 113 -10.10 4.36 17.04
N VAL A 114 -11.39 4.47 17.36
CA VAL A 114 -12.20 3.32 17.80
C VAL A 114 -12.35 2.26 16.71
N MET A 115 -12.51 2.67 15.44
CA MET A 115 -12.62 1.72 14.34
C MET A 115 -11.32 0.94 14.14
N LEU A 116 -10.17 1.62 14.18
CA LEU A 116 -8.88 0.94 14.05
C LEU A 116 -8.60 0.01 15.24
N GLU A 117 -8.92 0.44 16.46
CA GLU A 117 -8.78 -0.38 17.67
C GLU A 117 -9.54 -1.70 17.53
N LEU A 118 -10.80 -1.65 17.09
CA LEU A 118 -11.62 -2.84 16.87
C LEU A 118 -11.04 -3.75 15.78
N GLU A 119 -10.63 -3.18 14.65
CA GLU A 119 -10.05 -3.93 13.53
C GLU A 119 -8.76 -4.65 13.94
N ARG A 120 -7.88 -3.94 14.67
CA ARG A 120 -6.64 -4.52 15.22
C ARG A 120 -6.93 -5.72 16.11
N ASP A 121 -7.89 -5.59 17.01
CA ASP A 121 -8.23 -6.66 17.95
C ASP A 121 -8.79 -7.90 17.22
N PHE A 122 -9.53 -7.71 16.13
CA PHE A 122 -10.11 -8.80 15.34
C PHE A 122 -9.10 -9.48 14.41
N GLN A 123 -8.05 -8.76 14.01
CA GLN A 123 -6.95 -9.30 13.20
C GLN A 123 -5.77 -9.81 14.05
N TRP A 124 -5.80 -9.62 15.37
CA TRP A 124 -4.66 -9.86 16.26
C TRP A 124 -4.02 -11.25 16.07
N ASP A 125 -4.82 -12.31 16.14
CA ASP A 125 -4.31 -13.68 16.03
C ASP A 125 -3.76 -14.03 14.64
N LEU A 126 -4.17 -13.31 13.59
CA LEU A 126 -3.65 -13.50 12.23
C LEU A 126 -2.31 -12.80 12.02
N GLN A 127 -2.07 -11.70 12.76
CA GLN A 127 -0.89 -10.85 12.56
C GLN A 127 0.20 -11.10 13.60
N VAL A 128 -0.18 -11.42 14.84
CA VAL A 128 0.71 -11.58 15.99
C VAL A 128 0.88 -13.06 16.35
N ASP A 129 2.11 -13.47 16.61
CA ASP A 129 2.44 -14.87 16.93
C ASP A 129 2.17 -15.19 18.41
N VAL A 130 0.89 -15.39 18.74
CA VAL A 130 0.41 -15.69 20.11
C VAL A 130 -0.23 -17.09 20.25
N GLY A 131 -0.08 -17.98 19.27
CA GLY A 131 -0.64 -19.33 19.30
C GLY A 131 -0.96 -19.91 17.92
N PRO A 132 -1.74 -20.99 17.79
CA PRO A 132 -2.22 -21.46 16.49
C PRO A 132 -3.39 -20.62 15.95
N ILE A 133 -3.47 -20.42 14.64
CA ILE A 133 -4.64 -19.79 13.99
C ILE A 133 -5.80 -20.78 13.92
N MET A 134 -6.98 -20.36 14.37
CA MET A 134 -8.22 -21.14 14.32
C MET A 134 -9.14 -20.66 13.18
N PRO A 135 -10.03 -21.52 12.65
CA PRO A 135 -11.00 -21.11 11.63
C PRO A 135 -11.85 -19.89 12.00
N VAL A 136 -12.15 -19.71 13.29
CA VAL A 136 -12.92 -18.54 13.77
C VAL A 136 -12.15 -17.22 13.63
N ASN A 137 -10.82 -17.24 13.65
CA ASN A 137 -10.03 -16.02 13.48
C ASN A 137 -10.24 -15.40 12.10
N TYR A 138 -10.33 -16.21 11.04
CA TYR A 138 -10.66 -15.74 9.70
C TYR A 138 -12.09 -15.15 9.61
N LEU A 139 -13.05 -15.72 10.35
CA LEU A 139 -14.40 -15.16 10.41
C LEU A 139 -14.42 -13.80 11.11
N MET A 140 -13.64 -13.65 12.18
CA MET A 140 -13.52 -12.39 12.90
C MET A 140 -12.79 -11.32 12.09
N ALA A 141 -11.68 -11.67 11.43
CA ALA A 141 -10.94 -10.74 10.57
C ALA A 141 -11.77 -10.22 9.38
N ASN A 142 -12.78 -10.98 8.94
CA ASN A 142 -13.72 -10.53 7.90
C ASN A 142 -14.79 -9.56 8.40
N PHE A 143 -14.95 -9.38 9.72
CA PHE A 143 -15.90 -8.43 10.26
C PHE A 143 -15.28 -7.03 10.31
N SER A 144 -15.93 -6.06 9.64
CA SER A 144 -15.54 -4.65 9.71
C SER A 144 -16.77 -3.75 9.82
N LEU A 145 -16.69 -2.73 10.68
CA LEU A 145 -17.71 -1.67 10.76
C LEU A 145 -17.44 -0.53 9.77
N SER A 146 -16.19 -0.39 9.32
CA SER A 146 -15.72 0.68 8.44
C SER A 146 -16.56 0.84 7.16
N PRO A 147 -17.02 -0.22 6.47
CA PRO A 147 -17.86 -0.10 5.28
C PRO A 147 -19.15 0.72 5.46
N ASN A 148 -19.70 0.78 6.68
CA ASN A 148 -20.95 1.49 6.96
C ASN A 148 -20.76 2.93 7.43
N VAL A 149 -19.54 3.33 7.82
CA VAL A 149 -19.30 4.62 8.48
C VAL A 149 -19.67 5.79 7.58
N ASN A 150 -19.18 5.82 6.35
CA ASN A 150 -19.44 6.94 5.43
C ASN A 150 -20.94 7.05 5.10
N GLU A 151 -21.59 5.94 4.73
CA GLU A 151 -23.04 5.93 4.45
C GLU A 151 -23.86 6.43 5.66
N ASN A 152 -23.49 6.04 6.87
CA ASN A 152 -24.14 6.50 8.10
C ASN A 152 -23.92 8.01 8.36
N LEU A 153 -22.76 8.57 8.04
CA LEU A 153 -22.48 10.01 8.14
C LEU A 153 -23.31 10.83 7.14
N PHE A 154 -23.61 10.27 5.96
CA PHE A 154 -24.58 10.88 5.05
C PHE A 154 -26.01 10.75 5.56
N LYS A 155 -26.39 9.57 6.07
CA LYS A 155 -27.73 9.31 6.61
C LYS A 155 -28.06 10.22 7.80
N SER A 156 -27.09 10.49 8.68
CA SER A 156 -27.23 11.40 9.82
C SER A 156 -27.11 12.89 9.45
N LYS A 157 -26.86 13.21 8.17
CA LYS A 157 -26.65 14.56 7.63
C LYS A 157 -25.35 15.26 8.02
N VAL A 158 -24.46 14.59 8.74
CA VAL A 158 -23.15 15.15 9.11
C VAL A 158 -22.32 15.45 7.85
N ALA A 159 -22.27 14.51 6.90
CA ALA A 159 -21.55 14.71 5.64
C ALA A 159 -22.11 15.90 4.84
N PHE A 160 -23.45 16.02 4.74
CA PHE A 160 -24.09 17.14 4.06
C PHE A 160 -23.83 18.48 4.76
N TRP A 161 -23.79 18.50 6.09
CA TRP A 161 -23.43 19.70 6.84
C TRP A 161 -22.00 20.17 6.51
N VAL A 162 -21.06 19.23 6.42
CA VAL A 162 -19.66 19.53 6.03
C VAL A 162 -19.61 20.04 4.59
N LEU A 163 -20.24 19.34 3.65
CA LEU A 163 -20.28 19.73 2.23
C LEU A 163 -20.98 21.08 1.99
N LEU A 164 -21.91 21.48 2.85
CA LEU A 164 -22.55 22.79 2.78
C LEU A 164 -21.60 23.92 3.19
N ASN A 165 -20.74 23.67 4.18
CA ASN A 165 -19.98 24.70 4.87
C ASN A 165 -18.50 24.78 4.44
N PHE A 166 -17.94 23.68 3.95
CA PHE A 166 -16.54 23.56 3.52
C PHE A 166 -16.44 23.09 2.07
N LYS A 167 -15.50 23.69 1.34
CA LYS A 167 -15.25 23.36 -0.07
C LYS A 167 -14.34 22.13 -0.17
N ILE A 168 -14.71 21.18 -1.03
CA ILE A 168 -13.80 20.16 -1.54
C ILE A 168 -12.93 20.80 -2.62
N TYR A 169 -11.62 20.64 -2.46
CA TYR A 169 -10.65 21.07 -3.46
C TYR A 169 -10.14 19.84 -4.22
N PRO A 170 -10.38 19.75 -5.54
CA PRO A 170 -9.70 18.80 -6.40
C PRO A 170 -8.18 19.08 -6.42
N LEU A 171 -7.37 18.07 -6.69
CA LEU A 171 -5.90 18.18 -6.62
C LEU A 171 -5.35 19.31 -7.50
N ASP A 172 -5.83 19.45 -8.74
CA ASP A 172 -5.35 20.49 -9.66
C ASP A 172 -5.60 21.89 -9.11
N GLU A 173 -6.69 22.09 -8.36
CA GLU A 173 -6.96 23.34 -7.68
C GLU A 173 -6.03 23.53 -6.49
N MET A 174 -5.87 22.51 -5.64
CA MET A 174 -4.97 22.56 -4.47
C MET A 174 -3.56 22.97 -4.89
N LEU A 175 -2.98 22.31 -5.90
CA LEU A 175 -1.63 22.61 -6.39
C LEU A 175 -1.47 24.06 -6.90
N ARG A 176 -2.56 24.75 -7.27
CA ARG A 176 -2.51 26.15 -7.72
C ARG A 176 -2.66 27.17 -6.59
N VAL A 177 -3.35 26.82 -5.51
CA VAL A 177 -3.82 27.82 -4.52
C VAL A 177 -3.34 27.55 -3.09
N SER A 178 -2.64 26.44 -2.85
CA SER A 178 -2.32 26.00 -1.48
C SER A 178 -1.03 26.58 -0.89
N ASP A 179 -0.22 27.26 -1.70
CA ASP A 179 1.06 27.86 -1.27
C ASP A 179 0.89 28.83 -0.09
N ASP A 180 -0.25 29.55 -0.03
CA ASP A 180 -0.57 30.53 1.03
C ASP A 180 -1.58 30.01 2.06
N TRP A 181 -1.91 28.71 2.06
CA TRP A 181 -2.90 28.17 2.99
C TRP A 181 -2.37 28.15 4.43
N THR A 182 -3.19 28.67 5.35
CA THR A 182 -2.98 28.48 6.78
C THR A 182 -3.20 27.01 7.17
N ARG A 183 -2.67 26.61 8.32
CA ARG A 183 -2.91 25.27 8.87
C ARG A 183 -4.39 24.97 9.05
N GLU A 184 -5.16 25.94 9.54
CA GLU A 184 -6.62 25.81 9.67
C GLU A 184 -7.29 25.58 8.31
N LYS A 185 -6.84 26.28 7.26
CA LYS A 185 -7.38 26.11 5.91
C LYS A 185 -7.10 24.71 5.35
N TRP A 186 -5.88 24.21 5.55
CA TRP A 186 -5.52 22.83 5.22
C TRP A 186 -6.43 21.83 5.93
N ALA A 187 -6.62 22.00 7.25
CA ALA A 187 -7.43 21.10 8.06
C ALA A 187 -8.91 21.10 7.63
N GLN A 188 -9.46 22.27 7.28
CA GLN A 188 -10.81 22.41 6.72
C GLN A 188 -10.95 21.75 5.34
N ALA A 189 -9.93 21.86 4.48
CA ALA A 189 -9.92 21.19 3.18
C ALA A 189 -9.91 19.66 3.34
N ARG A 190 -9.08 19.13 4.25
CA ARG A 190 -9.05 17.70 4.59
C ARG A 190 -10.38 17.20 5.14
N LEU A 191 -11.03 17.97 6.01
CA LEU A 191 -12.37 17.63 6.50
C LEU A 191 -13.38 17.46 5.35
N ALA A 192 -13.41 18.39 4.39
CA ALA A 192 -14.32 18.34 3.26
C ALA A 192 -14.04 17.14 2.34
N GLN A 193 -12.76 16.85 2.07
CA GLN A 193 -12.35 15.75 1.20
C GLN A 193 -12.79 14.38 1.68
N ARG A 194 -12.99 14.17 3.00
CA ARG A 194 -13.54 12.92 3.54
C ARG A 194 -14.93 12.56 2.98
N PHE A 195 -15.64 13.53 2.42
CA PHE A 195 -16.99 13.38 1.88
C PHE A 195 -17.05 13.64 0.37
N ASN A 196 -15.93 13.46 -0.33
CA ASN A 196 -15.84 13.57 -1.80
C ASN A 196 -16.55 12.42 -2.56
N SER A 197 -17.05 11.42 -1.84
CA SER A 197 -17.67 10.21 -2.37
C SER A 197 -18.71 9.66 -1.40
N ARG A 198 -19.66 8.87 -1.93
CA ARG A 198 -20.71 8.22 -1.14
C ARG A 198 -20.94 6.79 -1.62
N VAL A 199 -19.96 5.92 -1.39
CA VAL A 199 -20.07 4.49 -1.71
C VAL A 199 -21.03 3.82 -0.72
N SER A 200 -21.89 2.91 -1.21
CA SER A 200 -22.78 2.15 -0.33
C SER A 200 -22.00 1.13 0.50
N SER A 201 -22.52 0.79 1.68
CA SER A 201 -21.85 -0.18 2.55
C SER A 201 -21.71 -1.56 1.92
N GLU A 202 -22.67 -1.98 1.07
CA GLU A 202 -22.59 -3.25 0.32
C GLU A 202 -21.40 -3.28 -0.64
N ILE A 203 -21.13 -2.17 -1.34
CA ILE A 203 -20.01 -2.10 -2.27
C ILE A 203 -18.70 -2.04 -1.50
N SER A 204 -18.62 -1.19 -0.47
CA SER A 204 -17.43 -1.10 0.40
C SER A 204 -17.08 -2.44 1.05
N GLN A 205 -18.09 -3.23 1.46
CA GLN A 205 -17.90 -4.57 2.01
C GLN A 205 -17.35 -5.55 0.96
N LYS A 206 -17.88 -5.53 -0.27
CA LYS A 206 -17.36 -6.38 -1.36
C LYS A 206 -15.93 -6.04 -1.73
N THR A 207 -15.57 -4.75 -1.71
CA THR A 207 -14.18 -4.31 -1.89
C THR A 207 -13.31 -4.88 -0.78
N TYR A 208 -13.69 -4.71 0.49
CA TYR A 208 -12.95 -5.27 1.63
C TYR A 208 -12.75 -6.79 1.51
N GLU A 209 -13.80 -7.55 1.20
CA GLU A 209 -13.73 -9.00 1.00
C GLU A 209 -12.78 -9.41 -0.14
N ALA A 210 -12.76 -8.67 -1.24
CA ALA A 210 -11.86 -8.93 -2.37
C ALA A 210 -10.39 -8.76 -1.99
N TYR A 211 -10.05 -7.69 -1.27
CA TYR A 211 -8.68 -7.46 -0.78
C TYR A 211 -8.26 -8.52 0.24
N VAL A 212 -9.11 -8.84 1.22
CA VAL A 212 -8.82 -9.89 2.21
C VAL A 212 -8.61 -11.26 1.53
N ALA A 213 -9.39 -11.58 0.49
CA ALA A 213 -9.20 -12.83 -0.26
C ALA A 213 -7.87 -12.86 -1.03
N ALA A 214 -7.45 -11.74 -1.62
CA ALA A 214 -6.20 -11.65 -2.34
C ALA A 214 -4.98 -11.68 -1.40
N ASP A 215 -5.02 -10.95 -0.28
CA ASP A 215 -3.98 -10.97 0.76
C ASP A 215 -3.83 -12.38 1.36
N ASN A 216 -4.93 -13.07 1.66
CA ASN A 216 -4.89 -14.46 2.10
C ASN A 216 -4.25 -15.39 1.06
N TYR A 217 -4.54 -15.19 -0.23
CA TYR A 217 -3.91 -15.96 -1.30
C TYR A 217 -2.39 -15.75 -1.31
N ILE A 218 -1.90 -14.51 -1.22
CA ILE A 218 -0.47 -14.21 -1.25
C ILE A 218 0.24 -14.63 0.05
N SER A 219 -0.33 -14.32 1.21
CA SER A 219 0.25 -14.58 2.53
C SER A 219 0.36 -16.08 2.85
N SER A 220 -0.52 -16.91 2.29
CA SER A 220 -0.50 -18.36 2.46
C SER A 220 0.26 -19.11 1.37
N TYR A 221 0.81 -18.46 0.35
CA TYR A 221 1.46 -19.12 -0.78
C TYR A 221 2.96 -19.32 -0.53
N ASN A 222 3.36 -20.55 -0.18
CA ASN A 222 4.76 -20.92 0.07
C ASN A 222 5.28 -21.98 -0.90
N ILE A 223 6.59 -21.93 -1.16
CA ILE A 223 7.36 -22.95 -1.88
C ILE A 223 8.29 -23.65 -0.89
N CYS A 224 8.20 -24.98 -0.85
CA CYS A 224 9.11 -25.82 -0.08
C CYS A 224 10.43 -26.00 -0.87
N MET A 225 11.34 -25.05 -0.74
CA MET A 225 12.59 -24.97 -1.50
C MET A 225 13.45 -26.23 -1.39
N GLY A 226 13.48 -26.87 -0.21
CA GLY A 226 14.19 -28.15 0.03
C GLY A 226 13.67 -29.35 -0.78
N HIS A 227 12.55 -29.18 -1.49
CA HIS A 227 11.95 -30.17 -2.35
C HIS A 227 12.06 -29.84 -3.85
N LEU A 228 12.81 -28.78 -4.18
CA LEU A 228 13.16 -28.48 -5.57
C LEU A 228 14.33 -29.36 -6.02
N LEU A 229 14.21 -29.88 -7.23
CA LEU A 229 15.19 -30.74 -7.87
C LEU A 229 15.69 -30.09 -9.16
N THR A 230 16.99 -30.27 -9.43
CA THR A 230 17.54 -30.13 -10.77
C THR A 230 17.00 -31.25 -11.69
N GLU A 231 17.22 -31.14 -13.00
CA GLU A 231 16.85 -32.21 -13.93
C GLU A 231 17.55 -33.55 -13.64
N ASN A 232 18.77 -33.48 -13.08
CA ASN A 232 19.53 -34.64 -12.65
C ASN A 232 19.05 -35.22 -11.30
N GLY A 233 18.08 -34.58 -10.64
CA GLY A 233 17.52 -35.02 -9.36
C GLY A 233 18.28 -34.55 -8.12
N GLU A 234 19.10 -33.50 -8.24
CA GLU A 234 19.87 -32.95 -7.13
C GLU A 234 19.07 -31.87 -6.38
N LYS A 235 19.19 -31.86 -5.04
CA LYS A 235 18.62 -30.82 -4.17
C LYS A 235 19.67 -29.74 -3.91
N LEU A 236 19.35 -28.49 -4.22
CA LEU A 236 20.28 -27.36 -4.05
C LEU A 236 20.05 -26.56 -2.76
N PHE A 237 18.90 -26.73 -2.11
CA PHE A 237 18.48 -25.98 -0.93
C PHE A 237 18.39 -26.86 0.32
N PRO A 238 18.48 -26.27 1.53
CA PRO A 238 18.24 -26.99 2.78
C PRO A 238 16.85 -27.65 2.81
N GLU A 239 16.78 -28.84 3.41
CA GLU A 239 15.58 -29.69 3.39
C GLU A 239 14.35 -29.03 4.03
N ASP A 240 14.55 -28.24 5.08
CA ASP A 240 13.50 -27.54 5.83
C ASP A 240 13.16 -26.14 5.29
N LEU A 241 13.87 -25.66 4.25
CA LEU A 241 13.67 -24.31 3.73
C LEU A 241 12.31 -24.20 3.03
N THR A 242 11.43 -23.37 3.59
CA THR A 242 10.13 -23.00 2.99
C THR A 242 10.02 -21.48 2.94
N LEU A 243 9.68 -20.95 1.77
CA LEU A 243 9.65 -19.51 1.51
C LEU A 243 8.29 -19.07 0.98
N ILE A 244 7.77 -17.99 1.55
CA ILE A 244 6.62 -17.27 0.98
C ILE A 244 6.99 -16.67 -0.37
N THR A 245 6.07 -16.77 -1.34
CA THR A 245 6.32 -16.29 -2.72
C THR A 245 6.34 -14.79 -2.87
N HIS A 246 5.72 -14.05 -1.95
CA HIS A 246 5.64 -12.59 -1.97
C HIS A 246 7.01 -11.91 -2.09
N TRP A 247 7.87 -12.11 -1.08
CA TRP A 247 9.24 -11.59 -1.05
C TRP A 247 10.29 -12.63 -0.70
N GLY A 248 9.90 -13.76 -0.09
CA GLY A 248 10.83 -14.75 0.45
C GLY A 248 11.77 -15.33 -0.61
N ILE A 249 11.22 -15.72 -1.76
CA ILE A 249 12.00 -16.25 -2.89
C ILE A 249 12.93 -15.21 -3.52
N ARG A 250 12.54 -13.93 -3.56
CA ARG A 250 13.39 -12.84 -4.06
C ARG A 250 14.56 -12.59 -3.12
N ASP A 251 14.28 -12.52 -1.82
CA ASP A 251 15.30 -12.32 -0.79
C ASP A 251 16.29 -13.49 -0.78
N GLU A 252 15.81 -14.71 -0.93
CA GLU A 252 16.67 -15.89 -1.07
C GLU A 252 17.56 -15.78 -2.32
N LEU A 253 17.02 -15.37 -3.48
CA LEU A 253 17.83 -15.15 -4.67
C LEU A 253 18.95 -14.12 -4.42
N LYS A 254 18.64 -13.02 -3.72
CA LYS A 254 19.63 -12.01 -3.32
C LYS A 254 20.68 -12.59 -2.37
N ALA A 255 20.30 -13.47 -1.45
CA ALA A 255 21.21 -14.12 -0.52
C ALA A 255 22.23 -15.05 -1.22
N GLN A 256 21.96 -15.48 -2.46
CA GLN A 256 22.83 -16.39 -3.21
C GLN A 256 23.98 -15.72 -3.96
N TYR A 257 24.02 -14.39 -4.12
CA TYR A 257 25.10 -13.69 -4.82
C TYR A 257 26.51 -13.95 -4.25
N PRO A 258 26.75 -13.93 -2.92
CA PRO A 258 28.07 -14.20 -2.36
C PRO A 258 28.42 -15.70 -2.27
N GLU A 259 27.47 -16.60 -2.49
CA GLU A 259 27.63 -18.03 -2.20
C GLU A 259 28.32 -18.80 -3.34
N VAL A 260 29.17 -19.75 -2.97
CA VAL A 260 29.80 -20.65 -3.94
C VAL A 260 28.72 -21.52 -4.59
N GLY A 261 28.69 -21.53 -5.93
CA GLY A 261 27.64 -22.19 -6.71
C GLY A 261 26.28 -21.48 -6.65
N GLY A 262 26.20 -20.27 -6.11
CA GLY A 262 24.96 -19.53 -5.94
C GLY A 262 24.20 -19.28 -7.24
N LEU A 263 24.89 -19.12 -8.37
CA LEU A 263 24.26 -18.87 -9.68
C LEU A 263 23.25 -19.96 -10.08
N GLU A 264 23.56 -21.23 -9.81
CA GLU A 264 22.65 -22.33 -10.14
C GLU A 264 21.36 -22.28 -9.31
N ARG A 265 21.50 -21.97 -8.01
CA ARG A 265 20.35 -21.71 -7.12
C ARG A 265 19.53 -20.51 -7.57
N GLN A 266 20.19 -19.42 -7.99
CA GLN A 266 19.51 -18.22 -8.52
C GLN A 266 18.69 -18.54 -9.78
N LYS A 267 19.25 -19.33 -10.69
CA LYS A 267 18.54 -19.78 -11.91
C LYS A 267 17.32 -20.63 -11.57
N MET A 268 17.46 -21.59 -10.65
CA MET A 268 16.32 -22.40 -10.21
C MET A 268 15.22 -21.55 -9.57
N ILE A 269 15.57 -20.58 -8.71
CA ILE A 269 14.59 -19.65 -8.12
C ILE A 269 13.91 -18.82 -9.20
N TYR A 270 14.67 -18.33 -10.17
CA TYR A 270 14.12 -17.55 -11.28
C TYR A 270 13.15 -18.38 -12.12
N ASP A 271 13.46 -19.64 -12.40
CA ASP A 271 12.55 -20.56 -13.10
C ASP A 271 11.25 -20.80 -12.33
N VAL A 272 11.32 -20.88 -10.99
CA VAL A 272 10.12 -20.95 -10.14
C VAL A 272 9.28 -19.68 -10.29
N MET A 273 9.90 -18.50 -10.22
CA MET A 273 9.21 -17.22 -10.40
C MET A 273 8.54 -17.11 -11.76
N GLN A 274 9.22 -17.53 -12.83
CA GLN A 274 8.65 -17.55 -14.18
C GLN A 274 7.40 -18.43 -14.23
N LYS A 275 7.42 -19.61 -13.60
CA LYS A 275 6.27 -20.53 -13.56
C LYS A 275 5.11 -20.01 -12.70
N ILE A 276 5.39 -19.22 -11.67
CA ILE A 276 4.36 -18.49 -10.91
C ILE A 276 3.70 -17.44 -11.81
N ILE A 277 4.49 -16.63 -12.54
CA ILE A 277 3.97 -15.61 -13.47
C ILE A 277 3.15 -16.26 -14.58
N THR A 278 3.66 -17.30 -15.23
CA THR A 278 2.95 -17.97 -16.34
C THR A 278 1.78 -18.85 -15.86
N GLN A 279 1.62 -19.03 -14.55
CA GLN A 279 0.68 -19.96 -13.91
C GLN A 279 0.88 -21.38 -14.47
N GLU A 280 2.14 -21.77 -14.69
CA GLU A 280 2.56 -23.12 -15.10
C GLU A 280 3.07 -23.95 -13.91
N ILE A 281 3.25 -23.31 -12.75
CA ILE A 281 3.63 -23.99 -11.51
C ILE A 281 2.61 -25.08 -11.16
N PRO A 282 3.03 -26.32 -10.83
CA PRO A 282 2.10 -27.38 -10.47
C PRO A 282 1.36 -27.05 -9.17
N ALA A 283 0.03 -27.22 -9.15
CA ALA A 283 -0.76 -26.94 -7.95
C ALA A 283 -0.32 -27.80 -6.74
N SER A 284 0.21 -28.99 -7.02
CA SER A 284 0.63 -29.97 -6.02
C SER A 284 1.89 -29.58 -5.24
N VAL A 285 2.69 -28.60 -5.68
CA VAL A 285 3.95 -28.20 -5.02
C VAL A 285 3.78 -27.03 -4.06
N ILE A 286 2.64 -26.33 -4.11
CA ILE A 286 2.34 -25.17 -3.28
C ILE A 286 2.04 -25.65 -1.86
N ASN A 287 2.75 -25.11 -0.86
CA ASN A 287 2.60 -25.48 0.55
C ASN A 287 2.75 -26.98 0.85
N ASN A 288 3.45 -27.74 0.01
CA ASN A 288 3.47 -29.19 0.09
C ASN A 288 4.89 -29.77 0.20
N PRO A 289 5.33 -30.16 1.40
CA PRO A 289 6.65 -30.77 1.61
C PRO A 289 6.67 -32.28 1.30
N LYS A 290 5.62 -32.85 0.71
CA LYS A 290 5.51 -34.31 0.46
C LYS A 290 5.84 -34.73 -0.97
N VAL A 291 6.12 -33.77 -1.83
CA VAL A 291 6.42 -34.00 -3.25
C VAL A 291 7.75 -33.35 -3.58
N ASP A 292 8.50 -33.92 -4.51
CA ASP A 292 9.69 -33.27 -5.06
C ASP A 292 9.39 -32.77 -6.48
N TRP A 293 9.95 -31.61 -6.85
CA TRP A 293 9.64 -30.92 -8.10
C TRP A 293 10.90 -30.64 -8.92
N LYS A 294 11.00 -31.28 -10.09
CA LYS A 294 11.99 -30.92 -11.11
C LYS A 294 11.54 -29.65 -11.82
N VAL A 295 12.23 -28.55 -11.51
CA VAL A 295 11.74 -27.20 -11.86
C VAL A 295 11.79 -26.96 -13.37
N GLU A 296 12.85 -27.37 -14.08
CA GLU A 296 13.02 -27.05 -15.50
C GLU A 296 12.00 -27.79 -16.39
N SER A 297 11.89 -29.12 -16.23
CA SER A 297 10.96 -29.99 -16.96
C SER A 297 9.52 -29.94 -16.44
N ASN A 298 9.30 -29.25 -15.32
CA ASN A 298 8.03 -29.17 -14.61
C ASN A 298 7.46 -30.53 -14.17
N GLN A 299 8.31 -31.50 -13.84
CA GLN A 299 7.89 -32.83 -13.41
C GLN A 299 7.76 -32.91 -11.88
N VAL A 300 6.65 -33.44 -11.39
CA VAL A 300 6.42 -33.66 -9.95
C VAL A 300 6.54 -35.15 -9.63
N ILE A 301 7.34 -35.46 -8.63
CA ILE A 301 7.50 -36.81 -8.09
C ILE A 301 6.54 -36.96 -6.90
N GLY A 302 5.63 -37.93 -7.00
CA GLY A 302 4.66 -38.24 -5.93
C GLY A 302 3.29 -37.59 -6.09
N ALA A 303 3.05 -36.79 -7.13
CA ALA A 303 1.74 -36.22 -7.47
C ALA A 303 1.63 -35.89 -8.97
N GLU A 304 0.45 -35.43 -9.41
CA GLU A 304 0.27 -34.87 -10.75
C GLU A 304 0.96 -33.51 -10.89
N ALA A 305 1.51 -33.24 -12.07
CA ALA A 305 2.17 -31.99 -12.43
C ALA A 305 1.22 -30.95 -13.06
N SER A 306 -0.10 -31.09 -12.84
CA SER A 306 -1.11 -30.20 -13.39
C SER A 306 -0.89 -28.76 -12.89
N PRO A 307 -0.78 -27.76 -13.78
CA PRO A 307 -0.61 -26.37 -13.39
C PRO A 307 -1.74 -25.88 -12.48
N GLU A 308 -1.44 -24.93 -11.60
CA GLU A 308 -2.50 -24.20 -10.92
C GLU A 308 -3.39 -23.46 -11.93
N PRO A 309 -4.70 -23.28 -11.66
CA PRO A 309 -5.53 -22.36 -12.42
C PRO A 309 -4.93 -20.95 -12.38
N ASN A 310 -5.37 -20.04 -13.26
CA ASN A 310 -4.94 -18.62 -13.28
C ASN A 310 -5.46 -17.80 -12.07
N THR A 311 -5.40 -18.37 -10.86
CA THR A 311 -5.93 -17.86 -9.60
C THR A 311 -5.30 -16.53 -9.25
N ARG A 312 -3.98 -16.38 -9.49
CA ARG A 312 -3.26 -15.10 -9.28
C ARG A 312 -3.96 -13.95 -10.00
N TYR A 313 -4.30 -14.13 -11.27
CA TYR A 313 -4.95 -13.11 -12.09
C TYR A 313 -6.45 -13.00 -11.80
N GLN A 314 -7.09 -14.08 -11.37
CA GLN A 314 -8.47 -14.02 -10.89
C GLN A 314 -8.60 -13.13 -9.63
N GLN A 315 -7.64 -13.20 -8.69
CA GLN A 315 -7.66 -12.31 -7.52
C GLN A 315 -7.53 -10.84 -7.92
N LEU A 316 -6.61 -10.51 -8.83
CA LEU A 316 -6.48 -9.15 -9.34
C LEU A 316 -7.75 -8.66 -10.06
N LEU A 317 -8.39 -9.52 -10.87
CA LEU A 317 -9.69 -9.18 -11.49
C LEU A 317 -10.80 -8.98 -10.45
N ASN A 318 -10.81 -9.75 -9.36
CA ASN A 318 -11.79 -9.59 -8.29
C ASN A 318 -11.67 -8.21 -7.64
N ILE A 319 -10.44 -7.78 -7.31
CA ILE A 319 -10.16 -6.43 -6.79
C ILE A 319 -10.58 -5.37 -7.82
N PHE A 320 -10.14 -5.51 -9.07
CA PHE A 320 -10.49 -4.56 -10.12
C PHE A 320 -12.01 -4.39 -10.27
N HIS A 321 -12.76 -5.49 -10.31
CA HIS A 321 -14.22 -5.43 -10.43
C HIS A 321 -14.87 -4.80 -9.20
N ALA A 322 -14.38 -5.09 -7.99
CA ALA A 322 -14.89 -4.49 -6.77
C ALA A 322 -14.65 -2.96 -6.76
N GLU A 323 -13.43 -2.52 -7.08
CA GLU A 323 -13.09 -1.09 -7.19
C GLU A 323 -13.87 -0.38 -8.29
N LYS A 324 -14.01 -1.03 -9.44
CA LYS A 324 -14.77 -0.50 -10.57
C LYS A 324 -16.26 -0.36 -10.24
N ASN A 325 -16.81 -1.22 -9.39
CA ASN A 325 -18.20 -1.08 -8.94
C ASN A 325 -18.41 0.15 -8.06
N ALA A 326 -17.35 0.65 -7.41
CA ALA A 326 -17.40 1.88 -6.62
C ALA A 326 -17.30 3.15 -7.48
N ASP A 327 -16.74 3.08 -8.69
CA ASP A 327 -16.53 4.22 -9.61
C ASP A 327 -17.72 5.19 -9.74
N PRO A 328 -18.99 4.74 -9.92
CA PRO A 328 -20.12 5.66 -10.07
C PRO A 328 -20.40 6.55 -8.85
N TYR A 329 -19.83 6.23 -7.69
CA TYR A 329 -20.02 6.95 -6.43
C TYR A 329 -18.93 8.01 -6.17
N TYR A 330 -17.98 8.16 -7.09
CA TYR A 330 -16.91 9.17 -7.05
C TYR A 330 -17.10 10.21 -8.17
N PRO A 331 -17.81 11.32 -7.92
CA PRO A 331 -18.10 12.32 -8.95
C PRO A 331 -16.91 13.23 -9.30
N ILE A 332 -15.80 13.18 -8.55
CA ILE A 332 -14.61 14.00 -8.77
C ILE A 332 -13.52 13.18 -9.49
N ASN A 333 -13.13 12.05 -8.91
CA ASN A 333 -12.15 11.10 -9.48
C ASN A 333 -12.84 9.76 -9.77
N PRO A 334 -13.44 9.60 -10.97
CA PRO A 334 -14.40 8.53 -11.22
C PRO A 334 -13.76 7.15 -11.37
N THR A 335 -12.48 7.03 -11.73
CA THR A 335 -11.80 5.72 -11.81
C THR A 335 -10.92 5.49 -10.59
N PHE A 336 -10.69 4.23 -10.22
CA PHE A 336 -9.76 3.86 -9.17
C PHE A 336 -8.35 4.41 -9.43
N VAL A 337 -7.92 4.44 -10.70
CA VAL A 337 -6.65 5.04 -11.07
C VAL A 337 -6.62 6.54 -10.71
N ASP A 338 -7.68 7.28 -11.05
CA ASP A 338 -7.76 8.70 -10.69
C ASP A 338 -7.78 8.89 -9.16
N ARG A 339 -8.46 8.00 -8.40
CA ARG A 339 -8.45 8.06 -6.93
C ARG A 339 -7.05 7.82 -6.35
N LYS A 340 -6.36 6.80 -6.85
CA LYS A 340 -5.00 6.45 -6.43
C LYS A 340 -4.01 7.59 -6.64
N PHE A 341 -4.11 8.31 -7.74
CA PHE A 341 -3.18 9.40 -8.05
C PHE A 341 -3.62 10.75 -7.50
N ASN A 342 -4.90 11.11 -7.66
CA ASN A 342 -5.37 12.46 -7.34
C ASN A 342 -5.88 12.61 -5.90
N GLU A 343 -6.24 11.52 -5.22
CA GLU A 343 -6.75 11.57 -3.82
C GLU A 343 -5.78 10.95 -2.83
N GLU A 344 -5.29 9.73 -3.09
CA GLU A 344 -4.40 9.04 -2.15
C GLU A 344 -2.97 9.56 -2.23
N ARG A 345 -2.38 9.59 -3.43
CA ARG A 345 -1.00 10.10 -3.61
C ARG A 345 -0.93 11.61 -3.64
N GLU A 346 -1.96 12.27 -4.14
CA GLU A 346 -1.94 13.71 -4.43
C GLU A 346 -0.77 14.13 -5.34
N ILE A 347 -0.41 13.25 -6.28
CA ILE A 347 0.58 13.50 -7.33
C ILE A 347 -0.02 13.02 -8.65
N PRO A 348 -0.12 13.87 -9.68
CA PRO A 348 -0.64 13.45 -10.98
C PRO A 348 0.13 12.24 -11.54
N GLU A 349 -0.59 11.29 -12.14
CA GLU A 349 -0.01 10.07 -12.70
C GLU A 349 1.14 10.35 -13.68
N GLU A 350 0.97 11.34 -14.56
CA GLU A 350 2.00 11.72 -15.54
C GLU A 350 3.26 12.28 -14.87
N THR A 351 3.14 12.95 -13.73
CA THR A 351 4.31 13.42 -12.96
C THR A 351 5.10 12.25 -12.40
N ILE A 352 4.41 11.24 -11.85
CA ILE A 352 5.04 10.01 -11.33
C ILE A 352 5.72 9.24 -12.47
N LYS A 353 5.01 9.04 -13.57
CA LYS A 353 5.56 8.39 -14.77
C LYS A 353 6.81 9.12 -15.28
N ALA A 354 6.80 10.45 -15.32
CA ALA A 354 7.94 11.24 -15.75
C ALA A 354 9.17 11.03 -14.85
N LEU A 355 8.99 11.00 -13.52
CA LEU A 355 10.08 10.71 -12.58
C LEU A 355 10.70 9.33 -12.83
N PHE A 356 9.86 8.29 -12.98
CA PHE A 356 10.34 6.93 -13.21
C PHE A 356 11.05 6.78 -14.55
N VAL A 357 10.47 7.35 -15.62
CA VAL A 357 11.07 7.31 -16.96
C VAL A 357 12.39 8.08 -16.99
N GLN A 358 12.49 9.22 -16.31
CA GLN A 358 13.74 9.98 -16.21
C GLN A 358 14.84 9.14 -15.54
N LEU A 359 14.53 8.45 -14.45
CA LEU A 359 15.47 7.57 -13.76
C LEU A 359 15.89 6.38 -14.65
N LEU A 360 14.92 5.70 -15.25
CA LEU A 360 15.15 4.50 -16.07
C LEU A 360 15.89 4.77 -17.39
N LYS A 361 15.81 6.00 -17.91
CA LYS A 361 16.53 6.43 -19.13
C LYS A 361 17.82 7.22 -18.84
N SER A 362 18.24 7.30 -17.58
CA SER A 362 19.45 8.04 -17.20
C SER A 362 20.74 7.36 -17.66
N ASP A 363 21.74 8.16 -18.03
CA ASP A 363 23.08 7.66 -18.34
C ASP A 363 23.75 7.09 -17.08
N GLU A 364 23.46 7.67 -15.91
CA GLU A 364 23.96 7.22 -14.62
C GLU A 364 23.54 5.78 -14.30
N LEU A 365 22.30 5.38 -14.63
CA LEU A 365 21.86 4.00 -14.46
C LEU A 365 22.64 3.04 -15.37
N LYS A 366 22.85 3.44 -16.63
CA LYS A 366 23.60 2.65 -17.61
C LYS A 366 25.06 2.47 -17.20
N GLU A 367 25.70 3.52 -16.70
CA GLU A 367 27.07 3.45 -16.19
C GLU A 367 27.15 2.66 -14.87
N THR A 368 26.15 2.77 -14.00
CA THR A 368 26.01 1.93 -12.80
C THR A 368 25.93 0.45 -13.16
N ALA A 369 25.20 0.08 -14.22
CA ALA A 369 25.19 -1.28 -14.73
C ALA A 369 26.58 -1.78 -15.15
N ALA A 370 27.45 -0.92 -15.71
CA ALA A 370 28.82 -1.33 -16.03
C ALA A 370 29.62 -1.68 -14.76
N VAL A 371 29.42 -0.92 -13.66
CA VAL A 371 29.99 -1.22 -12.34
C VAL A 371 29.44 -2.55 -11.81
N VAL A 372 28.13 -2.77 -11.89
CA VAL A 372 27.48 -4.03 -11.48
C VAL A 372 28.06 -5.21 -12.26
N LYS A 373 28.12 -5.13 -13.59
CA LYS A 373 28.66 -6.19 -14.46
C LYS A 373 30.10 -6.55 -14.09
N LYS A 374 30.94 -5.53 -13.88
CA LYS A 374 32.34 -5.72 -13.45
C LYS A 374 32.43 -6.44 -12.11
N ARG A 375 31.54 -6.13 -11.15
CA ARG A 375 31.51 -6.77 -9.83
C ARG A 375 30.96 -8.19 -9.86
N LEU A 376 29.95 -8.46 -10.70
CA LEU A 376 29.42 -9.81 -10.92
C LEU A 376 30.47 -10.74 -11.54
N GLY A 377 31.33 -10.23 -12.42
CA GLY A 377 32.38 -11.02 -13.08
C GLY A 377 31.84 -12.03 -14.10
N ARG A 378 30.57 -11.89 -14.51
CA ARG A 378 29.89 -12.70 -15.51
C ARG A 378 28.96 -11.84 -16.36
N GLU A 379 28.42 -12.42 -17.42
CA GLU A 379 27.30 -11.81 -18.14
C GLU A 379 26.08 -11.71 -17.23
N PHE A 380 25.24 -10.71 -17.51
CA PHE A 380 24.00 -10.50 -16.79
C PHE A 380 23.05 -11.69 -16.99
N GLU A 381 22.15 -11.84 -16.04
CA GLU A 381 20.92 -12.61 -16.09
C GLU A 381 19.76 -11.65 -15.74
N PRO A 382 18.50 -11.92 -16.14
CA PRO A 382 17.40 -11.00 -15.86
C PRO A 382 17.21 -10.66 -14.38
N PHE A 383 17.51 -11.58 -13.47
CA PHE A 383 17.40 -11.36 -12.02
C PHE A 383 18.50 -10.48 -11.42
N ASP A 384 19.49 -10.06 -12.21
CA ASP A 384 20.55 -9.15 -11.73
C ASP A 384 20.07 -7.72 -11.48
N ILE A 385 18.83 -7.38 -11.89
CA ILE A 385 18.16 -6.17 -11.39
C ILE A 385 18.08 -6.12 -9.85
N TRP A 386 18.20 -7.28 -9.20
CA TRP A 386 18.20 -7.42 -7.74
C TRP A 386 19.59 -7.51 -7.12
N TYR A 387 20.65 -7.35 -7.90
CA TYR A 387 22.01 -7.37 -7.38
C TYR A 387 22.20 -6.34 -6.26
N ASN A 388 22.62 -6.82 -5.09
CA ASN A 388 22.79 -6.02 -3.86
C ASN A 388 24.28 -5.85 -3.47
N GLY A 389 25.20 -6.15 -4.39
CA GLY A 389 26.65 -6.08 -4.14
C GLY A 389 27.31 -4.75 -4.53
N VAL A 390 26.53 -3.73 -4.90
CA VAL A 390 27.01 -2.35 -5.08
C VAL A 390 27.16 -1.66 -3.72
N LYS A 391 27.80 -2.33 -2.78
CA LYS A 391 28.02 -1.82 -1.42
C LYS A 391 29.45 -2.06 -0.99
N SER A 392 29.82 -1.37 0.08
CA SER A 392 31.07 -1.61 0.79
C SER A 392 31.15 -3.07 1.23
N LYS A 393 32.36 -3.65 1.28
CA LYS A 393 32.52 -5.00 1.82
C LYS A 393 32.04 -5.03 3.27
N ASP A 394 31.09 -5.91 3.57
CA ASP A 394 30.57 -6.09 4.92
C ASP A 394 31.74 -6.43 5.86
N ALA A 395 31.85 -5.69 6.98
CA ALA A 395 32.86 -5.96 8.00
C ALA A 395 32.48 -7.14 8.91
N TYR A 396 31.22 -7.57 8.84
CA TYR A 396 30.62 -8.58 9.69
C TYR A 396 29.89 -9.58 8.80
N SER A 397 30.05 -10.86 9.07
CA SER A 397 29.22 -11.90 8.48
C SER A 397 27.80 -11.87 9.05
N GLN A 398 26.84 -12.42 8.31
CA GLN A 398 25.46 -12.58 8.77
C GLN A 398 25.40 -13.28 10.14
N ALA A 399 26.16 -14.37 10.33
CA ALA A 399 26.18 -15.11 11.59
C ALA A 399 26.73 -14.29 12.78
N GLU A 400 27.71 -13.41 12.54
CA GLU A 400 28.20 -12.49 13.57
C GLU A 400 27.13 -11.46 13.94
N LEU A 401 26.43 -10.91 12.95
CA LEU A 401 25.33 -9.96 13.17
C LEU A 401 24.17 -10.62 13.92
N ASP A 402 23.76 -11.82 13.51
CA ASP A 402 22.70 -12.60 14.19
C ASP A 402 23.06 -12.83 15.66
N LYS A 403 24.33 -13.16 15.95
CA LYS A 403 24.81 -13.32 17.34
C LYS A 403 24.79 -12.01 18.13
N ILE A 404 25.19 -10.88 17.52
CA ILE A 404 25.19 -9.57 18.17
C ILE A 404 23.75 -9.14 18.49
N VAL A 405 22.85 -9.29 17.52
CA VAL A 405 21.45 -8.87 17.63
C VAL A 405 20.70 -9.76 18.62
N SER A 406 20.80 -11.09 18.51
CA SER A 406 20.10 -12.01 19.42
C SER A 406 20.52 -11.82 20.88
N ALA A 407 21.81 -11.57 21.13
CA ALA A 407 22.30 -11.24 22.47
C ALA A 407 21.76 -9.90 22.99
N ARG A 408 21.53 -8.92 22.10
CA ARG A 408 21.02 -7.59 22.47
C ARG A 408 19.51 -7.56 22.65
N TYR A 409 18.78 -8.31 21.82
CA TYR A 409 17.32 -8.33 21.71
C TYR A 409 16.80 -9.78 21.69
N PRO A 410 16.88 -10.49 22.83
CA PRO A 410 16.42 -11.88 22.94
C PRO A 410 14.90 -12.03 22.83
N THR A 411 14.13 -10.96 23.08
CA THR A 411 12.66 -10.95 22.97
C THR A 411 12.17 -9.60 22.44
N ALA A 412 10.93 -9.56 21.93
CA ALA A 412 10.25 -8.34 21.53
C ALA A 412 10.17 -7.33 22.69
N ASP A 413 9.87 -7.79 23.91
CA ASP A 413 9.84 -6.95 25.11
C ASP A 413 11.20 -6.29 25.42
N VAL A 414 12.31 -7.02 25.25
CA VAL A 414 13.64 -6.43 25.45
C VAL A 414 13.96 -5.40 24.38
N PHE A 415 13.53 -5.60 23.13
CA PHE A 415 13.63 -4.57 22.09
C PHE A 415 12.83 -3.32 22.46
N ARG A 416 11.57 -3.48 22.92
CA ARG A 416 10.73 -2.38 23.42
C ARG A 416 11.39 -1.60 24.55
N GLU A 417 11.91 -2.29 25.56
CA GLU A 417 12.54 -1.65 26.71
C GLU A 417 13.80 -0.86 26.33
N LYS A 418 14.49 -1.27 25.26
CA LYS A 418 15.68 -0.61 24.72
C LYS A 418 15.39 0.46 23.66
N LEU A 419 14.13 0.71 23.31
CA LEU A 419 13.78 1.75 22.33
C LEU A 419 14.40 3.12 22.64
N PRO A 420 14.42 3.62 23.90
CA PRO A 420 15.06 4.89 24.18
C PRO A 420 16.55 4.92 23.80
N GLU A 421 17.29 3.84 24.05
CA GLU A 421 18.70 3.73 23.67
C GLU A 421 18.87 3.77 22.15
N THR A 422 18.06 3.00 21.42
CA THR A 422 18.04 2.97 19.96
C THR A 422 17.74 4.36 19.38
N LEU A 423 16.71 5.03 19.87
CA LEU A 423 16.30 6.35 19.41
C LEU A 423 17.35 7.42 19.73
N MET A 424 17.98 7.38 20.90
CA MET A 424 19.06 8.34 21.20
C MET A 424 20.25 8.21 20.25
N LYS A 425 20.58 7.01 19.76
CA LYS A 425 21.61 6.82 18.73
C LYS A 425 21.21 7.42 17.38
N LEU A 426 19.92 7.48 17.09
CA LEU A 426 19.35 8.15 15.91
C LEU A 426 19.20 9.67 16.09
N GLY A 427 19.71 10.22 17.20
CA GLY A 427 19.77 11.66 17.44
C GLY A 427 18.57 12.25 18.16
N PHE A 428 17.60 11.45 18.61
CA PHE A 428 16.52 11.93 19.47
C PHE A 428 17.04 12.29 20.86
N ASP A 429 16.53 13.39 21.44
CA ASP A 429 16.83 13.68 22.84
C ASP A 429 16.15 12.68 23.78
N LYS A 430 16.64 12.59 25.02
CA LYS A 430 16.15 11.62 26.01
C LYS A 430 14.65 11.77 26.30
N GLN A 431 14.13 13.00 26.39
CA GLN A 431 12.72 13.21 26.71
C GLN A 431 11.83 12.70 25.58
N THR A 432 12.20 13.00 24.34
CA THR A 432 11.50 12.54 23.15
C THR A 432 11.59 11.02 22.99
N ALA A 433 12.75 10.43 23.22
CA ALA A 433 12.96 8.98 23.15
C ALA A 433 12.11 8.21 24.19
N GLU A 434 12.04 8.70 25.42
CA GLU A 434 11.17 8.12 26.46
C GLU A 434 9.69 8.29 26.13
N TYR A 435 9.30 9.45 25.57
CA TYR A 435 7.94 9.67 25.10
C TYR A 435 7.54 8.68 24.01
N LEU A 436 8.38 8.48 23.00
CA LEU A 436 8.15 7.52 21.91
C LEU A 436 7.99 6.09 22.46
N LYS A 437 8.80 5.68 23.44
CA LYS A 437 8.63 4.36 24.10
C LYS A 437 7.23 4.20 24.69
N THR A 438 6.64 5.25 25.28
CA THR A 438 5.27 5.15 25.84
C THR A 438 4.20 4.97 24.77
N LYS A 439 4.51 5.29 23.51
CA LYS A 439 3.60 5.33 22.37
C LYS A 439 3.80 4.24 21.33
N ILE A 440 4.82 3.39 21.50
CA ILE A 440 5.16 2.32 20.55
C ILE A 440 5.20 0.98 21.28
N ASN A 441 4.27 0.10 20.95
CA ASN A 441 4.27 -1.30 21.32
C ASN A 441 5.12 -2.11 20.33
N VAL A 442 5.72 -3.22 20.79
CA VAL A 442 6.49 -4.13 19.96
C VAL A 442 5.88 -5.52 20.08
N ASP A 443 5.34 -6.03 18.98
CA ASP A 443 4.64 -7.32 18.97
C ASP A 443 5.41 -8.35 18.10
N PRO A 444 5.43 -9.64 18.47
CA PRO A 444 6.03 -10.68 17.65
C PRO A 444 5.17 -10.94 16.40
N ALA A 445 5.71 -10.67 15.20
CA ALA A 445 5.00 -10.87 13.95
C ALA A 445 4.98 -12.36 13.54
N ARG A 446 3.84 -12.83 12.99
CA ARG A 446 3.81 -14.09 12.21
C ARG A 446 4.43 -13.91 10.82
N GLY A 447 4.09 -12.80 10.16
CA GLY A 447 4.56 -12.44 8.83
C GLY A 447 6.01 -11.96 8.82
N SER A 448 6.36 -11.12 7.83
CA SER A 448 7.65 -10.42 7.75
C SER A 448 7.86 -9.41 8.87
N GLY A 449 6.76 -8.88 9.42
CA GLY A 449 6.76 -7.65 10.20
C GLY A 449 6.03 -6.55 9.43
N HIS A 450 5.44 -5.61 10.18
CA HIS A 450 4.77 -4.41 9.69
C HIS A 450 4.50 -3.45 10.84
N ALA A 451 4.36 -2.16 10.55
CA ALA A 451 3.89 -1.16 11.47
C ALA A 451 2.38 -0.95 11.33
N GLN A 452 1.71 -0.76 12.47
CA GLN A 452 0.32 -0.32 12.52
C GLN A 452 0.24 0.92 13.41
N GLY A 453 0.09 2.09 12.79
CA GLY A 453 -0.04 3.37 13.50
C GLY A 453 -1.27 3.43 14.39
N ALA A 454 -1.31 4.40 15.30
CA ALA A 454 -2.53 4.77 16.02
C ALA A 454 -3.36 5.76 15.21
N GLU A 455 -4.65 5.89 15.54
CA GLU A 455 -5.57 6.84 14.88
C GLU A 455 -6.22 7.82 15.85
N ARG A 456 -5.84 7.74 17.13
CA ARG A 456 -6.15 8.73 18.15
C ARG A 456 -5.00 8.81 19.17
N PRO A 457 -4.69 9.98 19.74
CA PRO A 457 -3.53 10.16 20.62
C PRO A 457 -3.53 9.31 21.90
N SER A 458 -4.68 8.78 22.34
CA SER A 458 -4.76 7.91 23.52
C SER A 458 -4.21 6.51 23.27
N ASP A 459 -4.08 6.09 22.01
CA ASP A 459 -3.62 4.76 21.63
C ASP A 459 -2.12 4.76 21.32
N ASN A 460 -1.59 3.56 21.08
CA ASN A 460 -0.19 3.34 20.73
C ASN A 460 -0.08 2.76 19.33
N ALA A 461 1.01 3.12 18.63
CA ALA A 461 1.43 2.43 17.43
C ALA A 461 1.99 1.05 17.79
N HIS A 462 1.90 0.12 16.84
CA HIS A 462 2.35 -1.26 17.00
C HIS A 462 3.42 -1.57 15.95
N LEU A 463 4.65 -1.77 16.42
CA LEU A 463 5.77 -2.24 15.64
C LEU A 463 5.76 -3.77 15.67
N ARG A 464 5.52 -4.42 14.54
CA ARG A 464 5.56 -5.89 14.46
C ARG A 464 6.81 -6.34 13.74
N THR A 465 7.57 -7.21 14.38
CA THR A 465 8.76 -7.81 13.76
C THR A 465 8.91 -9.26 14.21
N ARG A 466 9.58 -10.08 13.40
CA ARG A 466 9.82 -11.47 13.72
C ARG A 466 10.91 -11.60 14.78
N VAL A 467 10.61 -12.32 15.85
CA VAL A 467 11.57 -12.67 16.90
C VAL A 467 11.53 -14.18 17.11
N GLN A 468 12.63 -14.86 16.80
CA GLN A 468 12.70 -16.32 16.92
C GLN A 468 12.83 -16.73 18.40
N PRO A 469 12.57 -18.01 18.76
CA PRO A 469 12.80 -18.50 20.11
C PRO A 469 14.24 -18.30 20.63
N THR A 470 15.21 -18.21 19.72
CA THR A 470 16.63 -17.95 20.01
C THR A 470 16.99 -16.47 20.08
N GLY A 471 16.02 -15.57 19.89
CA GLY A 471 16.21 -14.12 19.82
C GLY A 471 16.00 -13.55 18.41
N MET A 472 16.04 -12.22 18.31
CA MET A 472 15.96 -11.52 17.03
C MET A 472 17.25 -11.75 16.23
N ASP A 473 17.12 -12.18 14.97
CA ASP A 473 18.25 -12.26 14.03
C ASP A 473 18.46 -10.89 13.35
N TYR A 474 19.56 -10.74 12.60
CA TYR A 474 19.87 -9.44 11.98
C TYR A 474 18.85 -9.03 10.92
N LYS A 475 18.25 -9.98 10.20
CA LYS A 475 17.17 -9.68 9.24
C LYS A 475 15.95 -9.10 9.97
N GLY A 476 15.50 -9.75 11.04
CA GLY A 476 14.41 -9.29 11.89
C GLY A 476 14.70 -7.93 12.54
N PHE A 477 15.96 -7.65 12.89
CA PHE A 477 16.36 -6.34 13.41
C PHE A 477 16.38 -5.24 12.34
N ASN A 478 16.88 -5.52 11.14
CA ASN A 478 16.84 -4.57 10.03
C ASN A 478 15.39 -4.20 9.68
N ILE A 479 14.49 -5.19 9.65
CA ILE A 479 13.04 -4.97 9.53
C ILE A 479 12.50 -4.18 10.72
N ALA A 480 12.87 -4.54 11.96
CA ALA A 480 12.40 -3.82 13.14
C ALA A 480 12.74 -2.33 13.12
N LEU A 481 13.87 -1.93 12.53
CA LEU A 481 14.20 -0.51 12.35
C LEU A 481 13.38 0.16 11.26
N HIS A 482 13.10 -0.53 10.16
CA HIS A 482 12.16 -0.06 9.14
C HIS A 482 10.80 0.24 9.79
N GLU A 483 10.24 -0.74 10.51
CA GLU A 483 8.95 -0.59 11.20
C GLU A 483 8.99 0.46 12.32
N LEU A 484 10.14 0.63 12.99
CA LEU A 484 10.33 1.70 13.97
C LEU A 484 10.26 3.07 13.31
N GLY A 485 10.81 3.25 12.10
CA GLY A 485 10.72 4.50 11.36
C GLY A 485 9.27 4.90 11.06
N HIS A 486 8.44 3.94 10.63
CA HIS A 486 7.00 4.14 10.49
C HIS A 486 6.34 4.54 11.81
N CYS A 487 6.58 3.78 12.89
CA CYS A 487 5.95 4.06 14.19
C CYS A 487 6.36 5.43 14.76
N VAL A 488 7.62 5.83 14.60
CA VAL A 488 8.09 7.15 15.04
C VAL A 488 7.43 8.27 14.23
N GLU A 489 7.34 8.13 12.91
CA GLU A 489 6.60 9.07 12.05
C GLU A 489 5.15 9.18 12.51
N GLN A 490 4.43 8.07 12.60
CA GLN A 490 3.03 8.00 12.97
C GLN A 490 2.76 8.60 14.36
N VAL A 491 3.67 8.41 15.32
CA VAL A 491 3.53 9.03 16.65
C VAL A 491 3.71 10.55 16.58
N PHE A 492 4.65 11.07 15.80
CA PHE A 492 4.80 12.53 15.66
C PHE A 492 3.66 13.16 14.86
N SER A 493 3.33 12.58 13.71
CA SER A 493 2.30 13.09 12.81
C SER A 493 0.87 12.91 13.37
N LEU A 494 0.69 12.14 14.45
CA LEU A 494 -0.55 12.09 15.22
C LEU A 494 -0.49 12.93 16.50
N ASN A 495 0.52 12.75 17.34
CA ASN A 495 0.48 13.28 18.71
C ASN A 495 1.09 14.68 18.84
N ARG A 496 1.83 15.15 17.84
CA ARG A 496 2.44 16.50 17.81
C ARG A 496 1.77 17.41 16.78
N ILE A 497 0.70 16.96 16.12
CA ILE A 497 -0.07 17.77 15.18
C ILE A 497 -1.06 18.66 15.93
N ASP A 498 -1.27 19.89 15.46
CA ASP A 498 -2.20 20.85 16.07
C ASP A 498 -3.61 20.84 15.47
N HIS A 499 -3.85 20.03 14.42
CA HIS A 499 -5.20 19.74 13.91
C HIS A 499 -5.31 18.24 13.61
N PRO A 500 -6.25 17.49 14.21
CA PRO A 500 -6.46 16.08 13.89
C PRO A 500 -6.70 15.78 12.41
N MET A 501 -7.34 16.70 11.67
CA MET A 501 -7.51 16.54 10.21
C MET A 501 -6.21 16.62 9.40
N LEU A 502 -5.11 17.05 10.01
CA LEU A 502 -3.77 17.06 9.42
C LEU A 502 -2.89 15.92 9.92
N SER A 503 -3.45 14.96 10.67
CA SER A 503 -2.68 13.82 11.15
C SER A 503 -2.15 12.97 9.99
N GLY A 504 -0.94 12.44 10.16
CA GLY A 504 -0.19 11.70 9.14
C GLY A 504 0.74 12.58 8.32
N VAL A 505 1.48 11.96 7.41
CA VAL A 505 2.27 12.64 6.35
C VAL A 505 1.47 12.61 5.03
N PRO A 506 1.93 13.26 3.94
CA PRO A 506 1.10 13.43 2.74
C PRO A 506 0.49 12.14 2.18
N ASN A 507 1.28 11.06 2.10
CA ASN A 507 0.84 9.75 1.62
C ASN A 507 1.84 8.65 2.04
N THR A 508 1.54 7.40 1.69
CA THR A 508 2.34 6.21 2.04
C THR A 508 3.80 6.31 1.61
N ALA A 509 4.12 6.93 0.46
CA ALA A 509 5.51 7.07 0.01
C ALA A 509 6.37 7.89 0.98
N PHE A 510 5.79 8.86 1.70
CA PHE A 510 6.50 9.61 2.74
C PHE A 510 6.72 8.75 4.00
N THR A 511 5.73 7.93 4.37
CA THR A 511 5.86 6.97 5.48
C THR A 511 6.94 5.93 5.19
N GLU A 512 7.01 5.40 3.97
CA GLU A 512 8.12 4.54 3.48
C GLU A 512 9.47 5.26 3.55
N ALA A 513 9.52 6.54 3.15
CA ALA A 513 10.76 7.29 3.16
C ALA A 513 11.38 7.37 4.57
N PHE A 514 10.58 7.61 5.61
CA PHE A 514 11.06 7.61 6.99
C PHE A 514 11.48 6.23 7.49
N ALA A 515 10.81 5.17 7.06
CA ALA A 515 11.22 3.80 7.38
C ALA A 515 12.59 3.46 6.76
N PHE A 516 12.83 3.83 5.51
CA PHE A 516 14.14 3.66 4.85
C PHE A 516 15.25 4.47 5.53
N VAL A 517 14.97 5.69 6.02
CA VAL A 517 15.93 6.49 6.81
C VAL A 517 16.37 5.73 8.06
N PHE A 518 15.46 5.03 8.75
CA PHE A 518 15.80 4.23 9.93
C PHE A 518 16.54 2.95 9.56
N GLN A 519 16.02 2.22 8.57
CA GLN A 519 16.60 0.96 8.10
C GLN A 519 18.06 1.11 7.66
N LYS A 520 18.41 2.24 7.02
CA LYS A 520 19.78 2.56 6.59
C LYS A 520 20.79 2.68 7.74
N ARG A 521 20.32 2.95 8.96
CA ARG A 521 21.15 3.20 10.16
C ARG A 521 21.25 2.00 11.09
N ASP A 522 20.89 0.82 10.62
CA ASP A 522 20.91 -0.42 11.42
C ASP A 522 22.26 -0.73 12.07
N MET A 523 23.34 -0.62 11.31
CA MET A 523 24.70 -0.83 11.80
C MET A 523 25.11 0.25 12.81
N GLU A 524 24.73 1.52 12.57
CA GLU A 524 24.98 2.64 13.49
C GLU A 524 24.28 2.42 14.84
N VAL A 525 23.02 1.98 14.82
CA VAL A 525 22.26 1.62 16.03
C VAL A 525 22.92 0.46 16.78
N LEU A 526 23.50 -0.51 16.05
CA LEU A 526 24.27 -1.58 16.65
C LEU A 526 25.60 -1.11 17.26
N GLY A 527 26.06 0.10 16.94
CA GLY A 527 27.37 0.62 17.32
C GLY A 527 28.49 0.05 16.44
N LEU A 528 28.13 -0.48 15.27
CA LEU A 528 29.02 -1.08 14.30
C LEU A 528 29.21 -0.06 13.17
N THR A 529 30.31 0.69 13.19
CA THR A 529 30.64 1.59 12.09
C THR A 529 31.91 1.14 11.40
N LYS A 530 31.90 1.18 10.07
CA LYS A 530 33.09 0.97 9.25
C LYS A 530 33.46 2.30 8.60
N LYS A 531 34.73 2.66 8.65
CA LYS A 531 35.29 3.72 7.81
C LYS A 531 35.66 3.12 6.46
N ASP A 532 34.74 3.16 5.52
CA ASP A 532 35.04 2.92 4.11
C ASP A 532 34.89 4.27 3.39
N PRO A 533 35.99 4.84 2.85
CA PRO A 533 35.93 6.16 2.20
C PRO A 533 35.01 6.18 0.97
N ASP A 534 34.72 5.00 0.41
CA ASP A 534 33.90 4.85 -0.78
C ASP A 534 32.43 4.50 -0.44
N ALA A 535 32.08 4.36 0.84
CA ALA A 535 30.75 3.90 1.26
C ALA A 535 29.62 4.77 0.71
N GLU A 536 29.74 6.09 0.81
CA GLU A 536 28.71 7.02 0.34
C GLU A 536 28.55 6.97 -1.19
N TYR A 537 29.66 6.82 -1.92
CA TYR A 537 29.63 6.70 -3.38
C TYR A 537 28.98 5.38 -3.81
N LEU A 538 29.34 4.26 -3.19
CA LEU A 538 28.73 2.97 -3.48
C LEU A 538 27.25 2.94 -3.12
N ASP A 539 26.88 3.54 -1.98
CA ASP A 539 25.49 3.67 -1.55
C ASP A 539 24.66 4.49 -2.56
N ALA A 540 25.20 5.58 -3.13
CA ALA A 540 24.53 6.33 -4.19
C ALA A 540 24.24 5.45 -5.44
N LEU A 541 25.22 4.63 -5.87
CA LEU A 541 25.04 3.69 -6.98
C LEU A 541 24.06 2.56 -6.64
N ASN A 542 24.02 2.09 -5.39
CA ASN A 542 23.05 1.09 -4.95
C ASN A 542 21.62 1.65 -4.92
N GLN A 543 21.46 2.91 -4.48
CA GLN A 543 20.16 3.57 -4.40
C GLN A 543 19.57 3.80 -5.80
N ILE A 544 20.36 4.28 -6.78
CA ILE A 544 19.88 4.43 -8.16
C ILE A 544 19.52 3.07 -8.78
N TRP A 545 20.31 2.02 -8.51
CA TRP A 545 20.03 0.66 -8.99
C TRP A 545 18.71 0.10 -8.44
N SER A 546 18.51 0.24 -7.13
CA SER A 546 17.31 -0.25 -6.42
C SER A 546 16.06 0.55 -6.79
N ALA A 547 16.18 1.88 -6.89
CA ALA A 547 15.07 2.74 -7.28
C ALA A 547 14.65 2.50 -8.74
N ALA A 548 15.61 2.24 -9.64
CA ALA A 548 15.31 1.88 -11.03
C ALA A 548 14.52 0.57 -11.11
N GLU A 549 14.97 -0.47 -10.39
CA GLU A 549 14.30 -1.77 -10.35
C GLU A 549 12.80 -1.64 -10.05
N ILE A 550 12.46 -1.02 -8.92
CA ILE A 550 11.07 -0.92 -8.50
C ILE A 550 10.28 0.14 -9.30
N SER A 551 10.95 1.12 -9.92
CA SER A 551 10.30 2.06 -10.86
C SER A 551 9.76 1.35 -12.10
N ALA A 552 10.50 0.40 -12.68
CA ALA A 552 10.02 -0.37 -13.82
C ALA A 552 8.84 -1.26 -13.46
N VAL A 553 8.87 -1.87 -12.27
CA VAL A 553 7.75 -2.66 -11.73
C VAL A 553 6.50 -1.79 -11.55
N ALA A 554 6.65 -0.59 -10.99
CA ALA A 554 5.55 0.36 -10.85
C ALA A 554 4.93 0.76 -12.19
N LEU A 555 5.75 0.95 -13.24
CA LEU A 555 5.24 1.22 -14.59
C LEU A 555 4.43 0.04 -15.16
N VAL A 556 4.78 -1.21 -14.83
CA VAL A 556 3.98 -2.38 -15.21
C VAL A 556 2.63 -2.34 -14.49
N ASP A 557 2.61 -2.13 -13.16
CA ASP A 557 1.39 -2.06 -12.36
C ASP A 557 0.43 -0.98 -12.88
N MET A 558 0.94 0.23 -13.13
CA MET A 558 0.18 1.34 -13.71
C MET A 558 -0.46 0.97 -15.05
N GLN A 559 0.32 0.36 -15.96
CA GLN A 559 -0.16 -0.04 -17.28
C GLN A 559 -1.19 -1.18 -17.21
N VAL A 560 -1.02 -2.14 -16.29
CA VAL A 560 -1.97 -3.25 -16.09
C VAL A 560 -3.33 -2.72 -15.62
N TRP A 561 -3.35 -1.75 -14.71
CA TRP A 561 -4.59 -1.12 -14.28
C TRP A 561 -5.28 -0.36 -15.40
N ARG A 562 -4.53 0.41 -16.20
CA ARG A 562 -5.07 1.08 -17.40
C ARG A 562 -5.63 0.05 -18.40
N TRP A 563 -4.94 -1.05 -18.62
CA TRP A 563 -5.40 -2.14 -19.49
C TRP A 563 -6.71 -2.78 -18.99
N MET A 564 -6.85 -3.05 -17.69
CA MET A 564 -8.09 -3.60 -17.12
C MET A 564 -9.29 -2.64 -17.31
N TYR A 565 -9.06 -1.33 -17.19
CA TYR A 565 -10.08 -0.32 -17.48
C TYR A 565 -10.52 -0.29 -18.95
N GLU A 566 -9.59 -0.55 -19.88
CA GLU A 566 -9.88 -0.72 -21.31
C GLU A 566 -10.57 -2.06 -21.62
N HIS A 567 -10.33 -3.09 -20.79
CA HIS A 567 -10.84 -4.45 -20.95
C HIS A 567 -11.66 -4.92 -19.73
N PRO A 568 -12.76 -4.24 -19.36
CA PRO A 568 -13.44 -4.45 -18.09
C PRO A 568 -14.19 -5.78 -17.94
N LYS A 569 -14.13 -6.65 -18.96
CA LYS A 569 -14.74 -7.98 -18.99
C LYS A 569 -13.71 -9.09 -19.24
N ALA A 570 -12.42 -8.75 -19.14
CA ALA A 570 -11.33 -9.69 -19.34
C ALA A 570 -11.45 -10.89 -18.41
N LYS A 571 -11.05 -12.05 -18.91
CA LYS A 571 -10.90 -13.28 -18.14
C LYS A 571 -9.48 -13.41 -17.58
N PRO A 572 -9.24 -14.28 -16.57
CA PRO A 572 -7.91 -14.48 -16.00
C PRO A 572 -6.83 -14.80 -17.05
N GLU A 573 -7.16 -15.57 -18.08
CA GLU A 573 -6.24 -15.90 -19.18
C GLU A 573 -5.81 -14.67 -19.99
N GLU A 574 -6.75 -13.76 -20.24
CA GLU A 574 -6.52 -12.53 -21.00
C GLU A 574 -5.70 -11.54 -20.17
N LEU A 575 -6.02 -11.40 -18.87
CA LEU A 575 -5.23 -10.56 -17.95
C LEU A 575 -3.80 -11.10 -17.80
N LYS A 576 -3.63 -12.42 -17.66
CA LYS A 576 -2.30 -13.04 -17.62
C LYS A 576 -1.45 -12.65 -18.82
N ALA A 577 -2.00 -12.83 -20.03
CA ALA A 577 -1.31 -12.51 -21.26
C ALA A 577 -0.93 -11.02 -21.31
N ALA A 578 -1.87 -10.13 -20.95
CA ALA A 578 -1.63 -8.70 -20.92
C ALA A 578 -0.52 -8.30 -19.92
N VAL A 579 -0.53 -8.85 -18.71
CA VAL A 579 0.50 -8.59 -17.70
C VAL A 579 1.88 -9.01 -18.20
N ILE A 580 1.98 -10.20 -18.81
CA ILE A 580 3.23 -10.71 -19.40
C ILE A 580 3.72 -9.79 -20.53
N ASP A 581 2.84 -9.37 -21.43
CA ASP A 581 3.19 -8.52 -22.56
C ASP A 581 3.61 -7.12 -22.12
N ILE A 582 2.92 -6.53 -21.14
CA ILE A 582 3.29 -5.24 -20.53
C ILE A 582 4.64 -5.34 -19.83
N ALA A 583 4.89 -6.41 -19.08
CA ALA A 583 6.18 -6.65 -18.43
C ALA A 583 7.31 -6.78 -19.45
N LYS A 584 7.12 -7.53 -20.54
CA LYS A 584 8.10 -7.64 -21.63
C LYS A 584 8.34 -6.31 -22.33
N ALA A 585 7.29 -5.55 -22.63
CA ALA A 585 7.41 -4.25 -23.28
C ALA A 585 8.23 -3.28 -22.41
N THR A 586 7.89 -3.20 -21.12
CA THR A 586 8.60 -2.36 -20.15
C THR A 586 10.06 -2.81 -20.00
N TRP A 587 10.30 -4.11 -19.85
CA TRP A 587 11.65 -4.68 -19.80
C TRP A 587 12.47 -4.35 -21.05
N ASN A 588 11.89 -4.53 -22.23
CA ASN A 588 12.56 -4.28 -23.50
C ASN A 588 12.88 -2.81 -23.72
N GLU A 589 12.05 -1.90 -23.20
CA GLU A 589 12.31 -0.47 -23.29
C GLU A 589 13.46 -0.04 -22.37
N TYR A 590 13.49 -0.51 -21.13
CA TYR A 590 14.39 0.05 -20.10
C TYR A 590 15.58 -0.84 -19.75
N TYR A 591 15.41 -2.17 -19.70
CA TYR A 591 16.47 -3.09 -19.24
C TYR A 591 17.18 -3.85 -20.36
N TYR A 592 16.51 -4.19 -21.46
CA TYR A 592 17.17 -4.85 -22.58
C TYR A 592 18.40 -4.07 -23.10
N PRO A 593 18.38 -2.73 -23.26
CA PRO A 593 19.56 -1.97 -23.67
C PRO A 593 20.73 -2.01 -22.67
N ILE A 594 20.48 -2.39 -21.41
CA ILE A 594 21.45 -2.35 -20.31
C ILE A 594 21.96 -3.77 -19.99
N LEU A 595 21.05 -4.74 -19.84
CA LEU A 595 21.33 -6.11 -19.41
C LEU A 595 21.51 -7.08 -20.59
N GLY A 596 21.01 -6.75 -21.78
CA GLY A 596 21.18 -7.55 -23.01
C GLY A 596 20.23 -8.75 -23.16
N HIS A 597 19.34 -9.00 -22.19
CA HIS A 597 18.32 -10.05 -22.27
C HIS A 597 17.00 -9.48 -22.77
N LYS A 598 16.39 -10.10 -23.77
CA LYS A 598 15.11 -9.64 -24.32
C LYS A 598 13.95 -10.43 -23.71
N ASP A 599 12.78 -9.80 -23.62
CA ASP A 599 11.50 -10.42 -23.28
C ASP A 599 11.45 -11.08 -21.89
N ALA A 600 12.24 -10.59 -20.93
CA ALA A 600 12.16 -11.09 -19.56
C ALA A 600 10.86 -10.63 -18.88
N ILE A 601 10.27 -11.54 -18.11
CA ILE A 601 8.95 -11.34 -17.46
C ILE A 601 9.05 -11.03 -15.96
N ILE A 602 10.27 -10.87 -15.44
CA ILE A 602 10.54 -10.78 -13.99
C ILE A 602 9.79 -9.63 -13.31
N LEU A 603 9.51 -8.55 -14.04
CA LEU A 603 8.78 -7.39 -13.51
C LEU A 603 7.33 -7.73 -13.08
N ALA A 604 6.75 -8.84 -13.58
CA ALA A 604 5.40 -9.29 -13.23
C ALA A 604 5.34 -10.17 -11.96
N VAL A 605 6.48 -10.47 -11.33
CA VAL A 605 6.55 -11.39 -10.18
C VAL A 605 5.96 -10.79 -8.89
N TYR A 606 5.96 -9.46 -8.76
CA TYR A 606 5.64 -8.76 -7.53
C TYR A 606 4.20 -9.02 -7.10
N SER A 607 4.02 -9.69 -5.96
CA SER A 607 2.68 -10.05 -5.48
C SER A 607 1.87 -8.84 -4.99
N HIS A 608 2.50 -7.69 -4.67
CA HIS A 608 1.80 -6.42 -4.44
C HIS A 608 0.93 -5.98 -5.63
N MET A 609 1.27 -6.41 -6.85
CA MET A 609 0.40 -6.20 -8.03
C MET A 609 -0.96 -6.90 -7.89
N ILE A 610 -1.02 -7.95 -7.07
CA ILE A 610 -2.15 -8.89 -6.99
C ILE A 610 -3.06 -8.56 -5.81
N ASP A 611 -2.50 -8.18 -4.66
CA ASP A 611 -3.26 -8.03 -3.40
C ASP A 611 -3.39 -6.58 -2.91
N ALA A 612 -2.52 -5.65 -3.31
CA ALA A 612 -2.48 -4.30 -2.73
C ALA A 612 -3.12 -3.21 -3.61
N GLY A 613 -3.45 -3.53 -4.87
CA GLY A 613 -4.19 -2.67 -5.79
C GLY A 613 -3.50 -1.34 -6.13
N LEU A 614 -2.71 -1.32 -7.22
CA LEU A 614 -2.00 -0.12 -7.72
C LEU A 614 -1.18 0.57 -6.62
N TYR A 615 -0.46 -0.23 -5.82
CA TYR A 615 0.35 0.20 -4.68
C TYR A 615 1.83 0.40 -5.04
N LEU A 616 2.34 -0.35 -6.03
CA LEU A 616 3.78 -0.38 -6.34
C LEU A 616 4.42 0.97 -6.68
N PRO A 617 3.71 1.98 -7.23
CA PRO A 617 4.29 3.32 -7.39
C PRO A 617 4.79 3.97 -6.10
N ASP A 618 4.31 3.59 -4.92
CA ASP A 618 4.72 4.23 -3.66
C ASP A 618 6.17 3.92 -3.27
N TYR A 619 6.68 2.73 -3.59
CA TYR A 619 8.07 2.34 -3.29
C TYR A 619 9.14 3.22 -3.99
N PRO A 620 9.15 3.36 -5.32
CA PRO A 620 10.13 4.22 -5.99
C PRO A 620 9.97 5.69 -5.59
N ILE A 621 8.75 6.18 -5.37
CA ILE A 621 8.53 7.54 -4.85
C ILE A 621 9.15 7.67 -3.45
N GLY A 622 8.95 6.68 -2.59
CA GLY A 622 9.54 6.63 -1.25
C GLY A 622 11.07 6.64 -1.27
N HIS A 623 11.70 5.89 -2.18
CA HIS A 623 13.16 5.95 -2.38
C HIS A 623 13.63 7.33 -2.85
N ILE A 624 12.92 7.96 -3.79
CA ILE A 624 13.26 9.30 -4.29
C ILE A 624 13.17 10.34 -3.15
N ILE A 625 12.07 10.32 -2.39
CA ILE A 625 11.85 11.21 -1.25
C ILE A 625 12.89 10.95 -0.17
N GLN A 626 13.16 9.70 0.18
CA GLN A 626 14.17 9.34 1.17
C GLN A 626 15.55 9.84 0.76
N PHE A 627 15.94 9.72 -0.51
CA PHE A 627 17.21 10.26 -0.98
C PHE A 627 17.32 11.77 -0.75
N GLN A 628 16.25 12.53 -1.08
CA GLN A 628 16.20 13.97 -0.86
C GLN A 628 16.24 14.33 0.64
N ILE A 629 15.52 13.58 1.48
CA ILE A 629 15.55 13.76 2.94
C ILE A 629 16.97 13.51 3.47
N GLU A 630 17.62 12.40 3.11
CA GLU A 630 18.98 12.06 3.54
C GLU A 630 19.98 13.14 3.15
N GLN A 631 19.92 13.62 1.90
CA GLN A 631 20.80 14.69 1.45
C GLN A 631 20.57 15.97 2.27
N TYR A 632 19.31 16.30 2.56
CA TYR A 632 18.96 17.49 3.34
C TYR A 632 19.39 17.39 4.80
N ILE A 633 19.30 16.22 5.43
CA ILE A 633 19.67 16.00 6.84
C ILE A 633 21.16 15.72 7.03
N SER A 634 21.94 15.59 5.95
CA SER A 634 23.39 15.46 6.06
C SER A 634 23.98 16.64 6.85
N GLY A 635 24.75 16.31 7.89
CA GLY A 635 25.29 17.28 8.85
C GLY A 635 24.28 17.88 9.85
N LYS A 636 23.02 17.43 9.84
CA LYS A 636 21.96 17.84 10.79
C LYS A 636 21.63 16.71 11.76
N ASN A 637 20.82 17.03 12.76
CA ASN A 637 20.32 16.04 13.71
C ASN A 637 19.04 15.39 13.18
N LEU A 638 19.09 14.10 12.89
CA LEU A 638 17.96 13.32 12.37
C LEU A 638 16.70 13.47 13.24
N GLY A 639 16.80 13.25 14.55
CA GLY A 639 15.65 13.29 15.44
C GLY A 639 14.87 14.61 15.40
N LYS A 640 15.60 15.74 15.43
CA LYS A 640 15.01 17.09 15.34
C LYS A 640 14.36 17.35 13.97
N GLU A 641 15.04 16.98 12.89
CA GLU A 641 14.52 17.21 11.55
C GLU A 641 13.31 16.32 11.26
N MET A 642 13.31 15.07 11.73
CA MET A 642 12.18 14.17 11.58
C MET A 642 10.94 14.70 12.30
N GLU A 643 11.03 15.12 13.56
CA GLU A 643 9.89 15.70 14.28
C GLU A 643 9.35 16.94 13.55
N ARG A 644 10.23 17.84 13.09
CA ARG A 644 9.85 19.03 12.30
C ARG A 644 9.12 18.65 11.00
N MET A 645 9.61 17.66 10.27
CA MET A 645 9.02 17.23 9.00
C MET A 645 7.68 16.50 9.21
N CYS A 646 7.58 15.62 10.21
CA CYS A 646 6.34 14.87 10.50
C CYS A 646 5.21 15.80 10.96
N THR A 647 5.54 16.89 11.67
CA THR A 647 4.56 17.88 12.14
C THR A 647 4.05 18.84 11.07
N LEU A 648 4.60 18.80 9.84
CA LEU A 648 3.99 19.47 8.69
C LEU A 648 2.59 18.90 8.39
N GLY A 649 2.37 17.61 8.71
CA GLY A 649 1.09 16.95 8.57
C GLY A 649 0.75 16.53 7.14
N SER A 650 -0.48 16.02 6.98
CA SER A 650 -1.03 15.61 5.70
C SER A 650 -1.43 16.84 4.86
N ILE A 651 -0.43 17.50 4.26
CA ILE A 651 -0.59 18.51 3.20
C ILE A 651 -0.16 17.91 1.87
N THR A 652 -0.34 18.61 0.74
CA THR A 652 0.06 18.04 -0.57
C THR A 652 1.56 17.73 -0.60
N PRO A 653 2.00 16.66 -1.30
CA PRO A 653 3.41 16.30 -1.44
C PRO A 653 4.33 17.44 -1.87
N SER A 654 3.90 18.29 -2.83
CA SER A 654 4.70 19.45 -3.28
C SER A 654 4.91 20.46 -2.15
N ALA A 655 3.84 20.85 -1.44
CA ALA A 655 3.93 21.77 -0.30
C ALA A 655 4.79 21.20 0.84
N TRP A 656 4.62 19.90 1.14
CA TRP A 656 5.42 19.21 2.16
C TRP A 656 6.90 19.21 1.80
N MET A 657 7.26 18.80 0.58
CA MET A 657 8.67 18.73 0.15
C MET A 657 9.34 20.11 0.13
N LYS A 658 8.64 21.15 -0.34
CA LYS A 658 9.13 22.54 -0.27
C LYS A 658 9.39 22.97 1.18
N ALA A 659 8.50 22.65 2.12
CA ALA A 659 8.67 23.01 3.54
C ALA A 659 9.71 22.12 4.27
N ALA A 660 9.82 20.85 3.90
CA ALA A 660 10.72 19.88 4.53
C ALA A 660 12.16 20.04 4.06
N VAL A 661 12.37 20.06 2.73
CA VAL A 661 13.70 19.97 2.11
C VAL A 661 13.99 21.10 1.11
N GLY A 662 13.05 22.03 0.89
CA GLY A 662 13.26 23.24 0.08
C GLY A 662 13.06 23.06 -1.43
N THR A 663 12.71 21.87 -1.90
CA THR A 663 12.54 21.54 -3.33
C THR A 663 11.33 20.62 -3.53
N GLU A 664 10.86 20.47 -4.77
CA GLU A 664 9.85 19.47 -5.10
C GLU A 664 10.46 18.06 -5.21
N ILE A 665 9.61 17.03 -5.34
CA ILE A 665 10.07 15.65 -5.57
C ILE A 665 10.85 15.60 -6.89
N SER A 666 12.07 15.08 -6.85
CA SER A 666 12.95 15.02 -8.02
C SER A 666 13.93 13.87 -7.92
N VAL A 667 14.18 13.21 -9.06
CA VAL A 667 15.26 12.21 -9.19
C VAL A 667 16.65 12.86 -9.31
N GLN A 668 16.72 14.17 -9.59
CA GLN A 668 17.98 14.85 -9.90
C GLN A 668 19.05 14.70 -8.81
N PRO A 669 18.72 14.82 -7.50
CA PRO A 669 19.70 14.58 -6.44
C PRO A 669 20.35 13.20 -6.48
N MET A 670 19.58 12.16 -6.79
CA MET A 670 20.08 10.80 -6.91
C MET A 670 20.99 10.65 -8.14
N LEU A 671 20.61 11.25 -9.28
CA LEU A 671 21.43 11.26 -10.49
C LEU A 671 22.76 12.00 -10.27
N ASP A 672 22.73 13.16 -9.62
CA ASP A 672 23.96 13.95 -9.37
C ASP A 672 24.91 13.23 -8.41
N ALA A 673 24.38 12.56 -7.39
CA ALA A 673 25.18 11.73 -6.48
C ALA A 673 25.78 10.51 -7.19
N ALA A 674 25.00 9.82 -8.03
CA ALA A 674 25.50 8.70 -8.83
C ALA A 674 26.58 9.16 -9.82
N ARG A 675 26.41 10.29 -10.51
CA ARG A 675 27.42 10.87 -11.41
C ARG A 675 28.71 11.20 -10.68
N SER A 676 28.61 11.76 -9.48
CA SER A 676 29.77 12.04 -8.62
C SER A 676 30.47 10.75 -8.21
N ALA A 677 29.72 9.73 -7.81
CA ALA A 677 30.24 8.42 -7.45
C ALA A 677 30.95 7.72 -8.62
N LEU A 678 30.36 7.75 -9.83
CA LEU A 678 30.96 7.18 -11.04
C LEU A 678 32.28 7.88 -11.38
N THR A 679 32.37 9.20 -11.20
CA THR A 679 33.60 9.96 -11.44
C THR A 679 34.74 9.60 -10.48
N VAL A 680 34.40 9.21 -9.24
CA VAL A 680 35.40 8.85 -8.20
C VAL A 680 35.80 7.38 -8.28
N LEU A 681 34.87 6.49 -8.63
CA LEU A 681 35.06 5.03 -8.60
C LEU A 681 35.57 4.43 -9.92
N GLN A 682 35.46 5.16 -11.03
CA GLN A 682 36.06 4.81 -12.32
C GLN A 682 37.49 5.36 -12.42
#